data_AF-A0A0V8IL78-F1
#
_entry.id   AF-A0A0V8IL78-F1
#
_cell.length_a   1.000
_cell.length_b   1.000
_cell.length_c   1.000
_cell.angle_alpha   90.00
_cell.angle_beta   90.00
_cell.angle_gamma   90.00
#
_symmetry.space_group_name_H-M   'P 1'
#
loop_
_entity.id
_entity.type
_entity.pdbx_description
1 polymer ?
#
loop_
_entity_poly.entity_id
_entity_poly.type
_entity_poly.pdbx_seq_one_letter_code
_entity_poly.pdbx_strand_id
1 'polypeptide(L)'
;MDAQPGNTSEALFSGLSLADPPAAPASSEAVPEAALNSPFPARFIAEAYAPETGEAAAFFAELEDEDFIDSLEQLVNDAAAHQLADQRNWSSLPAEADARASLEDWIEPVATEAERALDGFAGRLAGADLYGMPPQEFEQLLEAAGTQSPAGLSGYEDFLGGLLRAGKKLVSGAVGLVKKGVAAVGKVLPVNLLLGKLKGLVRPLLQRVISAAMNRLPASIRPLARKLAAKLGVAEAEAEDHASAEGLAEAFGLEVTSLLYAPEAEEELGENFFEPRTYEAPDSLAALETARARFTERLAALPDGSTPTAEIEQFLPAVMAVQPLIKLGISIIGRQRVVKFIADILANLAKGLIGDGPAKMLATPVADLGLRVFGFETEAEPERLRAAEAVASTVEGAALRLLELPEATFEDQLQLAAAVQEAFVEAAAAYLPDRVLHEDLPERETAGEGGVWILMPRTARPRYRFRKYTRVFAVPITRQAARAIRWSDGGTLEGHLLDRGVRRWPLEAEVDLYEAIPGTQFGHFTQDETLDEAAGADSTEFQLLTPDIAGLLLREPALGRPGAAAGPAGPQASLGRARPQVGRRYFRIRSAVLHPAARGRRLTRRLRVVLEPSRRRLQVQLRLSERQAQQLLALLQPSSPTARRDLPSVLAALRGLYEGRLPLVLSSRLVRHALAKDAAGAAAPVDALLKALAASLSKFLSQRAAQLAAAVAEPSHGVTITATFHDITRDRLGSVQAPDVSVHAGWKSSAL
;
A
#
# COMPACT_ATOMS: atom_id res chain seq x y z
N MET A 1 59.48 13.09 -10.66
CA MET A 1 60.72 13.67 -11.19
C MET A 1 60.39 14.31 -12.53
N ASP A 2 60.86 15.53 -12.72
CA ASP A 2 60.36 16.56 -13.62
C ASP A 2 60.36 16.24 -15.12
N ALA A 3 59.38 16.78 -15.83
CA ALA A 3 59.56 17.42 -17.15
C ALA A 3 58.28 18.17 -17.60
N GLN A 4 58.42 19.49 -17.78
CA GLN A 4 57.52 20.34 -18.60
C GLN A 4 57.63 19.97 -20.10
N PRO A 5 56.67 20.39 -20.96
CA PRO A 5 56.70 21.70 -21.65
C PRO A 5 55.29 22.38 -21.61
N GLY A 6 55.07 23.68 -21.82
CA GLY A 6 55.72 24.64 -22.71
C GLY A 6 54.67 25.16 -23.71
N ASN A 7 54.09 26.33 -23.40
CA ASN A 7 53.14 27.12 -24.20
C ASN A 7 53.67 27.55 -25.58
N THR A 8 52.78 27.75 -26.57
CA THR A 8 52.47 29.02 -27.28
C THR A 8 51.50 28.74 -28.46
N SER A 9 50.31 29.38 -28.48
CA SER A 9 49.88 30.49 -29.39
C SER A 9 49.62 30.04 -30.84
N GLU A 10 48.57 30.39 -31.59
CA GLU A 10 47.48 31.37 -31.46
C GLU A 10 46.57 31.21 -32.71
N ALA A 11 45.25 31.35 -32.49
CA ALA A 11 44.37 32.27 -33.23
C ALA A 11 43.96 31.98 -34.68
N LEU A 12 42.69 31.60 -34.83
CA LEU A 12 41.72 31.98 -35.87
C LEU A 12 40.36 31.74 -35.17
N PHE A 13 39.68 32.69 -34.54
CA PHE A 13 39.02 33.85 -35.13
C PHE A 13 38.73 34.86 -34.03
N SER A 14 39.43 35.98 -34.05
CA SER A 14 39.10 37.20 -33.31
C SER A 14 38.94 38.32 -34.33
N GLY A 15 37.70 38.78 -34.47
CA GLY A 15 37.39 39.91 -35.34
C GLY A 15 35.94 39.85 -35.77
N LEU A 16 35.04 40.39 -34.94
CA LEU A 16 34.01 41.36 -35.35
C LEU A 16 33.30 41.90 -34.10
N SER A 17 33.73 43.12 -33.76
CA SER A 17 33.10 44.22 -33.03
C SER A 17 31.83 43.98 -32.21
N LEU A 18 31.90 44.38 -30.93
CA LEU A 18 30.78 44.76 -30.09
C LEU A 18 29.85 45.74 -30.82
N ALA A 19 28.60 45.33 -30.99
CA ALA A 19 27.47 46.22 -31.20
C ALA A 19 26.75 46.39 -29.86
N ASP A 20 26.38 47.63 -29.54
CA ASP A 20 25.61 47.99 -28.34
C ASP A 20 24.37 47.09 -28.17
N PRO A 21 24.01 46.72 -26.92
CA PRO A 21 22.79 45.99 -26.65
C PRO A 21 21.59 46.84 -27.12
N PRO A 22 20.65 46.29 -27.91
CA PRO A 22 19.47 47.02 -28.28
C PRO A 22 18.66 47.32 -27.01
N ALA A 23 18.17 48.56 -26.94
CA ALA A 23 17.29 49.05 -25.89
C ALA A 23 16.16 48.05 -25.61
N ALA A 24 15.87 47.85 -24.31
CA ALA A 24 14.77 47.04 -23.84
C ALA A 24 13.50 47.33 -24.67
N PRO A 25 12.89 46.31 -25.30
CA PRO A 25 11.56 46.51 -25.83
C PRO A 25 10.64 46.86 -24.66
N ALA A 26 9.96 47.99 -24.83
CA ALA A 26 8.98 48.52 -23.92
C ALA A 26 8.07 47.43 -23.38
N SER A 27 7.71 47.57 -22.11
CA SER A 27 6.63 46.88 -21.41
C SER A 27 5.57 46.41 -22.39
N SER A 28 5.53 45.09 -22.64
CA SER A 28 4.37 44.48 -23.28
C SER A 28 3.19 44.84 -22.41
N GLU A 29 2.31 45.66 -22.96
CA GLU A 29 0.99 45.94 -22.43
C GLU A 29 0.39 44.64 -21.91
N ALA A 30 -0.04 44.67 -20.65
CA ALA A 30 -0.83 43.61 -20.06
C ALA A 30 -2.02 43.37 -20.98
N VAL A 31 -1.98 42.25 -21.70
CA VAL A 31 -3.18 41.68 -22.30
C VAL A 31 -4.18 41.57 -21.16
N PRO A 32 -5.37 42.19 -21.26
CA PRO A 32 -6.36 42.08 -20.21
C PRO A 32 -6.62 40.60 -20.05
N GLU A 33 -6.37 40.07 -18.85
CA GLU A 33 -6.89 38.78 -18.44
C GLU A 33 -8.37 38.80 -18.81
N ALA A 34 -8.71 38.05 -19.85
CA ALA A 34 -10.07 37.73 -20.17
C ALA A 34 -10.57 37.01 -18.92
N ALA A 35 -11.23 37.78 -18.05
CA ALA A 35 -12.07 37.31 -17.00
C ALA A 35 -12.97 36.25 -17.65
N LEU A 36 -12.60 34.99 -17.45
CA LEU A 36 -13.52 33.88 -17.57
C LEU A 36 -14.59 34.21 -16.54
N ASN A 37 -15.65 34.88 -17.03
CA ASN A 37 -16.91 35.07 -16.36
C ASN A 37 -17.48 33.67 -16.10
N SER A 38 -16.98 33.07 -15.03
CA SER A 38 -17.61 31.97 -14.35
C SER A 38 -19.00 32.45 -13.93
N PRO A 39 -20.08 31.72 -14.24
CA PRO A 39 -21.43 32.08 -13.81
C PRO A 39 -21.62 31.92 -12.28
N PHE A 40 -20.56 31.53 -11.56
CA PHE A 40 -20.56 31.45 -10.10
C PHE A 40 -19.99 32.76 -9.52
N PRO A 41 -20.79 33.53 -8.75
CA PRO A 41 -20.28 34.73 -8.12
C PRO A 41 -19.18 34.37 -7.10
N ALA A 42 -18.03 35.07 -7.19
CA ALA A 42 -16.86 34.96 -6.32
C ALA A 42 -17.10 35.30 -4.83
N ARG A 43 -18.36 35.35 -4.39
CA ARG A 43 -18.77 35.56 -2.99
C ARG A 43 -18.77 34.27 -2.15
N PHE A 44 -18.53 33.09 -2.74
CA PHE A 44 -18.49 31.82 -2.02
C PHE A 44 -17.09 31.33 -1.61
N ILE A 45 -16.01 32.06 -1.95
CA ILE A 45 -14.63 31.64 -1.64
C ILE A 45 -14.08 32.36 -0.39
N ALA A 46 -14.73 33.44 0.07
CA ALA A 46 -14.24 34.27 1.17
C ALA A 46 -14.92 34.01 2.52
N GLU A 47 -15.49 32.82 2.74
CA GLU A 47 -16.11 32.41 4.01
C GLU A 47 -15.47 31.12 4.55
N ALA A 48 -14.13 31.05 4.52
CA ALA A 48 -13.36 29.89 4.99
C ALA A 48 -12.95 29.95 6.48
N TYR A 49 -13.51 30.88 7.26
CA TYR A 49 -13.28 30.99 8.70
C TYR A 49 -14.58 30.96 9.51
N ALA A 50 -15.44 29.98 9.22
CA ALA A 50 -16.45 29.57 10.18
C ALA A 50 -15.77 28.67 11.25
N PRO A 51 -15.99 28.87 12.56
CA PRO A 51 -15.46 27.97 13.60
C PRO A 51 -15.91 26.51 13.42
N GLU A 52 -16.99 26.28 12.67
CA GLU A 52 -17.52 24.96 12.33
C GLU A 52 -16.62 24.15 11.37
N THR A 53 -15.85 24.77 10.47
CA THR A 53 -14.95 24.05 9.55
C THR A 53 -13.73 23.48 10.28
N GLY A 54 -13.23 24.18 11.30
CA GLY A 54 -12.17 23.68 12.16
C GLY A 54 -12.60 22.48 13.04
N GLU A 55 -13.84 22.48 13.51
CA GLU A 55 -14.40 21.35 14.29
C GLU A 55 -14.63 20.11 13.40
N ALA A 56 -15.13 20.31 12.17
CA ALA A 56 -15.30 19.23 11.20
C ALA A 56 -13.96 18.58 10.82
N ALA A 57 -12.92 19.37 10.54
CA ALA A 57 -11.58 18.87 10.26
C ALA A 57 -10.96 18.13 11.46
N ALA A 58 -11.17 18.64 12.69
CA ALA A 58 -10.71 17.97 13.91
C ALA A 58 -11.45 16.64 14.16
N PHE A 59 -12.76 16.58 13.89
CA PHE A 59 -13.54 15.35 13.99
C PHE A 59 -13.14 14.32 12.93
N PHE A 60 -12.92 14.75 11.68
CA PHE A 60 -12.41 13.90 10.61
C PHE A 60 -11.06 13.28 10.98
N ALA A 61 -10.14 14.07 11.53
CA ALA A 61 -8.85 13.58 12.03
C ALA A 61 -9.01 12.52 13.12
N GLU A 62 -10.00 12.69 14.02
CA GLU A 62 -10.30 11.70 15.05
C GLU A 62 -10.85 10.41 14.48
N LEU A 63 -11.49 10.41 13.31
CA LEU A 63 -11.96 9.19 12.66
C LEU A 63 -10.84 8.35 12.05
N GLU A 64 -9.65 8.92 11.78
CA GLU A 64 -8.52 8.17 11.24
C GLU A 64 -8.13 7.01 12.19
N ASP A 65 -8.31 5.77 11.74
CA ASP A 65 -8.01 4.56 12.52
C ASP A 65 -7.14 3.60 11.70
N GLU A 66 -5.86 3.46 12.08
CA GLU A 66 -4.91 2.58 11.40
C GLU A 66 -5.32 1.10 11.44
N ASP A 67 -5.96 0.65 12.53
CA ASP A 67 -6.43 -0.74 12.61
C ASP A 67 -7.62 -0.98 11.67
N PHE A 68 -8.43 0.06 11.41
CA PHE A 68 -9.51 -0.01 10.43
C PHE A 68 -8.96 -0.03 9.00
N ILE A 69 -7.94 0.78 8.70
CA ILE A 69 -7.22 0.73 7.41
C ILE A 69 -6.65 -0.67 7.18
N ASP A 70 -5.96 -1.26 8.16
CA ASP A 70 -5.42 -2.62 8.06
C ASP A 70 -6.54 -3.65 7.79
N SER A 71 -7.69 -3.51 8.45
CA SER A 71 -8.83 -4.41 8.24
C SER A 71 -9.45 -4.29 6.85
N LEU A 72 -9.51 -3.07 6.29
CA LEU A 72 -9.96 -2.83 4.92
C LEU A 72 -8.97 -3.39 3.92
N GLU A 73 -7.66 -3.25 4.18
CA GLU A 73 -6.62 -3.85 3.35
C GLU A 73 -6.73 -5.37 3.33
N GLN A 74 -6.93 -5.99 4.50
CA GLN A 74 -7.19 -7.41 4.59
C GLN A 74 -8.43 -7.81 3.78
N LEU A 75 -9.53 -7.06 3.90
CA LEU A 75 -10.76 -7.35 3.17
C LEU A 75 -10.59 -7.23 1.65
N VAL A 76 -9.84 -6.23 1.16
CA VAL A 76 -9.48 -6.09 -0.26
C VAL A 76 -8.66 -7.29 -0.73
N ASN A 77 -7.69 -7.74 0.08
CA ASN A 77 -6.86 -8.90 -0.25
C ASN A 77 -7.67 -10.20 -0.22
N ASP A 78 -8.56 -10.39 0.74
CA ASP A 78 -9.42 -11.57 0.83
C ASP A 78 -10.40 -11.62 -0.34
N ALA A 79 -10.98 -10.47 -0.73
CA ALA A 79 -11.82 -10.35 -1.92
C ALA A 79 -11.05 -10.65 -3.21
N ALA A 80 -9.82 -10.14 -3.34
CA ALA A 80 -8.96 -10.41 -4.50
C ALA A 80 -8.58 -11.90 -4.60
N ALA A 81 -8.28 -12.53 -3.45
CA ALA A 81 -8.03 -13.97 -3.37
C ALA A 81 -9.28 -14.78 -3.76
N HIS A 82 -10.45 -14.41 -3.24
CA HIS A 82 -11.72 -15.06 -3.57
C HIS A 82 -12.06 -14.93 -5.05
N GLN A 83 -11.92 -13.73 -5.63
CA GLN A 83 -12.16 -13.49 -7.05
C GLN A 83 -11.31 -14.41 -7.92
N LEU A 84 -10.01 -14.52 -7.60
CA LEU A 84 -9.09 -15.35 -8.37
C LEU A 84 -9.37 -16.84 -8.19
N ALA A 85 -9.74 -17.27 -6.97
CA ALA A 85 -10.14 -18.65 -6.71
C ALA A 85 -11.43 -19.02 -7.45
N ASP A 86 -12.43 -18.15 -7.42
CA ASP A 86 -13.71 -18.37 -8.09
C ASP A 86 -13.50 -18.49 -9.60
N GLN A 87 -12.69 -17.62 -10.22
CA GLN A 87 -12.37 -17.69 -11.65
C GLN A 87 -11.82 -19.04 -12.12
N ARG A 88 -11.20 -19.84 -11.25
CA ARG A 88 -10.73 -21.20 -11.60
C ARG A 88 -11.87 -22.19 -11.83
N ASN A 89 -13.01 -21.96 -11.21
CA ASN A 89 -14.16 -22.87 -11.26
C ASN A 89 -14.99 -22.68 -12.53
N TRP A 90 -14.75 -21.61 -13.30
CA TRP A 90 -15.49 -21.32 -14.52
C TRP A 90 -14.81 -21.97 -15.73
N SER A 91 -15.61 -22.65 -16.55
CA SER A 91 -15.14 -23.26 -17.82
C SER A 91 -14.89 -22.25 -18.93
N SER A 92 -15.41 -21.03 -18.80
CA SER A 92 -15.18 -19.89 -19.68
C SER A 92 -15.10 -18.61 -18.85
N LEU A 93 -14.51 -17.55 -19.40
CA LEU A 93 -14.38 -16.30 -18.66
C LEU A 93 -15.76 -15.79 -18.20
N PRO A 94 -16.01 -15.67 -16.88
CA PRO A 94 -17.28 -15.15 -16.40
C PRO A 94 -17.47 -13.73 -16.93
N ALA A 95 -18.72 -13.39 -17.25
CA ALA A 95 -19.05 -11.99 -17.49
C ALA A 95 -18.71 -11.23 -16.22
N GLU A 96 -18.29 -9.99 -16.39
CA GLU A 96 -17.80 -9.21 -15.27
C GLU A 96 -18.89 -8.92 -14.23
N ALA A 97 -20.15 -8.84 -14.68
CA ALA A 97 -21.32 -8.81 -13.81
C ALA A 97 -21.44 -10.06 -12.93
N ASP A 98 -21.13 -11.25 -13.46
CA ASP A 98 -21.17 -12.50 -12.70
C ASP A 98 -20.06 -12.55 -11.65
N ALA A 99 -18.84 -12.11 -12.02
CA ALA A 99 -17.72 -12.02 -11.08
C ALA A 99 -18.00 -11.03 -9.95
N ARG A 100 -18.71 -9.94 -10.24
CA ARG A 100 -19.15 -8.97 -9.24
C ARG A 100 -20.23 -9.56 -8.33
N ALA A 101 -21.25 -10.20 -8.90
CA ALA A 101 -22.31 -10.85 -8.15
C ALA A 101 -21.76 -11.92 -7.18
N SER A 102 -20.80 -12.73 -7.62
CA SER A 102 -20.10 -13.71 -6.78
C SER A 102 -19.39 -13.07 -5.57
N LEU A 103 -18.74 -11.92 -5.77
CA LEU A 103 -18.12 -11.16 -4.67
C LEU A 103 -19.15 -10.49 -3.75
N GLU A 104 -20.27 -10.02 -4.29
CA GLU A 104 -21.38 -9.47 -3.52
C GLU A 104 -22.01 -10.55 -2.62
N ASP A 105 -22.24 -11.76 -3.15
CA ASP A 105 -22.71 -12.91 -2.38
C ASP A 105 -21.72 -13.33 -1.28
N TRP A 106 -20.41 -13.30 -1.58
CA TRP A 106 -19.36 -13.62 -0.62
C TRP A 106 -19.25 -12.61 0.53
N ILE A 107 -19.42 -11.31 0.25
CA ILE A 107 -19.31 -10.26 1.29
C ILE A 107 -20.60 -10.07 2.10
N GLU A 108 -21.75 -10.56 1.61
CA GLU A 108 -23.06 -10.35 2.23
C GLU A 108 -23.14 -10.78 3.72
N PRO A 109 -22.51 -11.90 4.16
CA PRO A 109 -22.46 -12.24 5.58
C PRO A 109 -21.77 -11.17 6.43
N VAL A 110 -20.70 -10.55 5.91
CA VAL A 110 -19.98 -9.45 6.58
C VAL A 110 -20.86 -8.21 6.65
N ALA A 111 -21.56 -7.88 5.55
CA ALA A 111 -22.52 -6.77 5.52
C ALA A 111 -23.63 -6.95 6.57
N THR A 112 -24.25 -8.12 6.59
CA THR A 112 -25.34 -8.46 7.52
C THR A 112 -24.87 -8.38 8.98
N GLU A 113 -23.67 -8.89 9.29
CA GLU A 113 -23.16 -8.85 10.67
C GLU A 113 -22.74 -7.43 11.09
N ALA A 114 -22.19 -6.63 10.18
CA ALA A 114 -21.91 -5.21 10.41
C ALA A 114 -23.19 -4.40 10.69
N GLU A 115 -24.25 -4.62 9.91
CA GLU A 115 -25.56 -4.02 10.12
C GLU A 115 -26.16 -4.44 11.45
N ARG A 116 -26.12 -5.75 11.78
CA ARG A 116 -26.59 -6.28 13.06
C ARG A 116 -25.82 -5.70 14.24
N ALA A 117 -24.49 -5.56 14.13
CA ALA A 117 -23.66 -4.98 15.18
C ALA A 117 -24.05 -3.51 15.45
N LEU A 118 -24.32 -2.72 14.40
CA LEU A 118 -24.80 -1.35 14.52
C LEU A 118 -26.23 -1.26 15.08
N ASP A 119 -27.13 -2.15 14.67
CA ASP A 119 -28.49 -2.23 15.24
C ASP A 119 -28.44 -2.58 16.73
N GLY A 120 -27.60 -3.54 17.12
CA GLY A 120 -27.40 -3.94 18.52
C GLY A 120 -26.72 -2.85 19.36
N PHE A 121 -25.90 -1.98 18.73
CA PHE A 121 -25.34 -0.80 19.35
C PHE A 121 -26.41 0.29 19.55
N ALA A 122 -27.17 0.61 18.50
CA ALA A 122 -28.26 1.60 18.54
C ALA A 122 -29.37 1.21 19.52
N GLY A 123 -29.78 -0.07 19.54
CA GLY A 123 -30.82 -0.58 20.45
C GLY A 123 -30.46 -0.42 21.93
N ARG A 124 -29.17 -0.51 22.28
CA ARG A 124 -28.69 -0.28 23.65
C ARG A 124 -28.67 1.20 24.04
N LEU A 125 -28.45 2.09 23.07
CA LEU A 125 -28.48 3.54 23.27
C LEU A 125 -29.91 4.09 23.35
N ALA A 126 -30.87 3.46 22.68
CA ALA A 126 -32.25 3.93 22.58
C ALA A 126 -32.98 4.06 23.93
N GLY A 127 -32.55 3.32 24.96
CA GLY A 127 -33.14 3.36 26.31
C GLY A 127 -32.45 4.33 27.29
N ALA A 128 -31.36 5.00 26.88
CA ALA A 128 -30.54 5.82 27.76
C ALA A 128 -30.72 7.32 27.50
N ASP A 129 -30.68 8.14 28.56
CA ASP A 129 -30.63 9.60 28.43
C ASP A 129 -29.20 10.08 28.13
N LEU A 130 -28.80 9.96 26.86
CA LEU A 130 -27.45 10.28 26.39
C LEU A 130 -27.04 11.74 26.61
N TYR A 131 -28.01 12.65 26.66
CA TYR A 131 -27.76 14.09 26.71
C TYR A 131 -27.72 14.59 28.16
N GLY A 132 -28.51 14.00 29.06
CA GLY A 132 -28.52 14.33 30.48
C GLY A 132 -27.45 13.62 31.31
N MET A 133 -26.86 12.52 30.82
CA MET A 133 -25.92 11.72 31.61
C MET A 133 -24.51 12.35 31.73
N PRO A 134 -23.82 12.12 32.86
CA PRO A 134 -22.47 12.64 33.07
C PRO A 134 -21.46 12.02 32.10
N PRO A 135 -20.39 12.75 31.70
CA PRO A 135 -19.46 12.29 30.66
C PRO A 135 -18.81 10.94 30.92
N GLN A 136 -18.51 10.62 32.18
CA GLN A 136 -17.87 9.35 32.55
C GLN A 136 -18.82 8.16 32.41
N GLU A 137 -20.08 8.31 32.82
CA GLU A 137 -21.10 7.27 32.65
C GLU A 137 -21.44 7.08 31.16
N PHE A 138 -21.42 8.18 30.38
CA PHE A 138 -21.62 8.11 28.92
C PHE A 138 -20.54 7.29 28.23
N GLU A 139 -19.27 7.56 28.51
CA GLU A 139 -18.15 6.78 27.93
C GLU A 139 -18.22 5.30 28.37
N GLN A 140 -18.57 5.02 29.64
CA GLN A 140 -18.76 3.65 30.11
C GLN A 140 -19.92 2.94 29.40
N LEU A 141 -21.01 3.65 29.14
CA LEU A 141 -22.16 3.11 28.41
C LEU A 141 -21.79 2.82 26.95
N LEU A 142 -21.08 3.74 26.28
CA LEU A 142 -20.58 3.52 24.93
C LEU A 142 -19.65 2.30 24.86
N GLU A 143 -18.74 2.16 25.83
CA GLU A 143 -17.84 1.01 25.92
C GLU A 143 -18.60 -0.30 26.12
N ALA A 144 -19.55 -0.34 27.04
CA ALA A 144 -20.42 -1.50 27.27
C ALA A 144 -21.31 -1.83 26.05
N ALA A 145 -21.76 -0.82 25.32
CA ALA A 145 -22.54 -1.01 24.11
C ALA A 145 -21.69 -1.56 22.94
N GLY A 146 -20.39 -1.22 22.87
CA GLY A 146 -19.51 -1.65 21.77
C GLY A 146 -18.70 -2.93 21.99
N THR A 147 -18.77 -3.57 23.16
CA THR A 147 -17.87 -4.69 23.55
C THR A 147 -18.37 -6.09 23.18
N GLN A 148 -19.50 -6.25 22.48
CA GLN A 148 -19.92 -7.57 22.04
C GLN A 148 -19.03 -8.07 20.90
N SER A 149 -18.43 -9.24 21.09
CA SER A 149 -17.81 -9.97 19.99
C SER A 149 -18.89 -10.35 18.99
N PRO A 150 -18.77 -9.95 17.71
CA PRO A 150 -19.66 -10.44 16.66
C PRO A 150 -19.53 -11.97 16.62
N ALA A 151 -20.65 -12.65 16.82
CA ALA A 151 -20.66 -14.10 16.90
C ALA A 151 -20.69 -14.67 15.48
N GLY A 152 -19.64 -15.40 15.09
CA GLY A 152 -19.71 -16.32 13.96
C GLY A 152 -18.87 -16.00 12.71
N LEU A 153 -18.14 -14.88 12.67
CA LEU A 153 -17.26 -14.52 11.53
C LEU A 153 -15.81 -14.34 11.99
N SER A 154 -15.08 -15.45 12.11
CA SER A 154 -13.63 -15.42 12.36
C SER A 154 -12.91 -14.74 11.19
N GLY A 155 -12.09 -13.73 11.47
CA GLY A 155 -11.27 -13.03 10.47
C GLY A 155 -11.70 -11.58 10.20
N TYR A 156 -12.94 -11.19 10.52
CA TYR A 156 -13.48 -9.85 10.25
C TYR A 156 -13.75 -9.01 11.50
N GLU A 157 -13.40 -9.51 12.68
CA GLU A 157 -13.61 -8.82 13.96
C GLU A 157 -12.99 -7.42 14.01
N ASP A 158 -11.83 -7.23 13.36
CA ASP A 158 -11.11 -5.96 13.40
C ASP A 158 -11.80 -4.90 12.52
N PHE A 159 -12.41 -5.32 11.40
CA PHE A 159 -13.27 -4.45 10.58
C PHE A 159 -14.52 -4.02 11.35
N LEU A 160 -15.24 -4.98 11.94
CA LEU A 160 -16.43 -4.71 12.74
C LEU A 160 -16.11 -3.83 13.96
N GLY A 161 -14.98 -4.08 14.61
CA GLY A 161 -14.48 -3.25 15.70
C GLY A 161 -14.18 -1.81 15.25
N GLY A 162 -13.59 -1.62 14.06
CA GLY A 162 -13.35 -0.30 13.47
C GLY A 162 -14.65 0.46 13.17
N LEU A 163 -15.65 -0.23 12.61
CA LEU A 163 -16.97 0.33 12.34
C LEU A 163 -17.69 0.77 13.63
N LEU A 164 -17.66 -0.07 14.67
CA LEU A 164 -18.23 0.27 15.98
C LEU A 164 -17.49 1.46 16.63
N ARG A 165 -16.16 1.57 16.46
CA ARG A 165 -15.40 2.75 16.91
C ARG A 165 -15.81 4.01 16.16
N ALA A 166 -16.04 3.94 14.85
CA ALA A 166 -16.59 5.06 14.09
C ALA A 166 -17.98 5.45 14.60
N GLY A 167 -18.84 4.46 14.89
CA GLY A 167 -20.14 4.66 15.52
C GLY A 167 -20.04 5.37 16.88
N LYS A 168 -19.18 4.87 17.78
CA LYS A 168 -18.92 5.53 19.08
C LYS A 168 -18.48 6.99 18.90
N LYS A 169 -17.53 7.26 18.00
CA LYS A 169 -17.05 8.62 17.71
C LYS A 169 -18.16 9.52 17.18
N LEU A 170 -19.01 9.02 16.28
CA LEU A 170 -20.17 9.75 15.76
C LEU A 170 -21.16 10.11 16.89
N VAL A 171 -21.46 9.18 17.78
CA VAL A 171 -22.35 9.43 18.93
C VAL A 171 -21.73 10.44 19.90
N SER A 172 -20.44 10.29 20.23
CA SER A 172 -19.73 11.26 21.09
C SER A 172 -19.65 12.65 20.46
N GLY A 173 -19.43 12.74 19.15
CA GLY A 173 -19.44 13.99 18.39
C GLY A 173 -20.81 14.68 18.44
N ALA A 174 -21.89 13.94 18.18
CA ALA A 174 -23.26 14.45 18.25
C ALA A 174 -23.64 14.95 19.65
N VAL A 175 -23.36 14.16 20.70
CA VAL A 175 -23.59 14.57 22.08
C VAL A 175 -22.73 15.78 22.45
N GLY A 176 -21.48 15.84 21.96
CA GLY A 176 -20.58 16.98 22.15
C GLY A 176 -21.13 18.28 21.56
N LEU A 177 -21.68 18.26 20.34
CA LEU A 177 -22.30 19.43 19.71
C LEU A 177 -23.52 19.93 20.50
N VAL A 178 -24.37 19.02 20.98
CA VAL A 178 -25.53 19.37 21.83
C VAL A 178 -25.06 20.02 23.13
N LYS A 179 -24.08 19.42 23.82
CA LYS A 179 -23.55 19.95 25.10
C LYS A 179 -22.85 21.30 24.93
N LYS A 180 -22.22 21.56 23.78
CA LYS A 180 -21.58 22.85 23.47
C LYS A 180 -22.59 23.97 23.12
N GLY A 181 -23.89 23.67 23.07
CA GLY A 181 -24.89 24.69 22.77
C GLY A 181 -24.85 25.19 21.32
N VAL A 182 -24.21 24.44 20.40
CA VAL A 182 -24.24 24.68 18.94
C VAL A 182 -25.62 24.28 18.37
N ALA A 183 -26.66 24.35 19.18
CA ALA A 183 -28.06 24.16 18.85
C ALA A 183 -28.57 25.36 18.03
N ALA A 184 -27.91 25.69 16.93
CA ALA A 184 -28.51 26.47 15.87
C ALA A 184 -29.66 25.63 15.29
N VAL A 185 -30.84 25.82 15.88
CA VAL A 185 -32.18 25.50 15.36
C VAL A 185 -32.44 24.02 15.08
N GLY A 186 -32.91 23.24 16.07
CA GLY A 186 -33.76 22.05 15.85
C GLY A 186 -33.27 20.91 14.92
N LYS A 187 -32.02 20.93 14.47
CA LYS A 187 -31.48 20.10 13.38
C LYS A 187 -30.54 18.97 13.84
N VAL A 188 -30.36 18.79 15.15
CA VAL A 188 -29.57 17.66 15.64
C VAL A 188 -30.37 16.38 15.43
N LEU A 189 -29.95 15.58 14.44
CA LEU A 189 -30.55 14.29 14.15
C LEU A 189 -30.46 13.41 15.40
N PRO A 190 -31.54 12.68 15.77
CA PRO A 190 -31.48 11.71 16.85
C PRO A 190 -30.32 10.73 16.64
N VAL A 191 -29.61 10.37 17.71
CA VAL A 191 -28.49 9.42 17.65
C VAL A 191 -28.87 8.14 16.91
N ASN A 192 -30.09 7.63 17.12
CA ASN A 192 -30.59 6.45 16.40
C ASN A 192 -30.70 6.66 14.89
N LEU A 193 -31.05 7.87 14.44
CA LEU A 193 -31.11 8.21 13.02
C LEU A 193 -29.69 8.33 12.44
N LEU A 194 -28.74 8.94 13.16
CA LEU A 194 -27.33 8.99 12.75
C LEU A 194 -26.71 7.58 12.63
N LEU A 195 -26.97 6.70 13.59
CA LEU A 195 -26.54 5.30 13.53
C LEU A 195 -27.23 4.53 12.41
N GLY A 196 -28.51 4.82 12.13
CA GLY A 196 -29.21 4.31 10.95
C GLY A 196 -28.57 4.75 9.64
N LYS A 197 -28.13 6.01 9.54
CA LYS A 197 -27.37 6.52 8.38
C LYS A 197 -25.99 5.89 8.27
N LEU A 198 -25.26 5.76 9.39
CA LEU A 198 -23.98 5.04 9.44
C LEU A 198 -24.13 3.59 8.97
N LYS A 199 -25.20 2.92 9.38
CA LYS A 199 -25.57 1.59 8.89
C LYS A 199 -25.78 1.60 7.37
N GLY A 200 -26.43 2.63 6.83
CA GLY A 200 -26.59 2.83 5.39
C GLY A 200 -25.25 2.96 4.61
N LEU A 201 -24.16 3.35 5.27
CA LEU A 201 -22.83 3.46 4.65
C LEU A 201 -22.05 2.13 4.58
N VAL A 202 -22.49 1.09 5.27
CA VAL A 202 -21.79 -0.21 5.31
C VAL A 202 -21.72 -0.86 3.93
N ARG A 203 -22.86 -0.99 3.25
CA ARG A 203 -22.92 -1.62 1.93
C ARG A 203 -22.13 -0.85 0.86
N PRO A 204 -22.26 0.49 0.75
CA PRO A 204 -21.41 1.28 -0.14
C PRO A 204 -19.91 1.09 0.11
N LEU A 205 -19.47 1.04 1.37
CA LEU A 205 -18.07 0.78 1.71
C LEU A 205 -17.62 -0.59 1.21
N LEU A 206 -18.40 -1.64 1.45
CA LEU A 206 -18.09 -3.00 0.98
C LEU A 206 -18.11 -3.11 -0.56
N GLN A 207 -19.01 -2.42 -1.24
CA GLN A 207 -19.01 -2.33 -2.70
C GLN A 207 -17.76 -1.63 -3.26
N ARG A 208 -17.21 -0.64 -2.54
CA ARG A 208 -15.93 -0.01 -2.89
C ARG A 208 -14.76 -0.95 -2.64
N VAL A 209 -14.80 -1.76 -1.58
CA VAL A 209 -13.80 -2.83 -1.33
C VAL A 209 -13.80 -3.84 -2.47
N ILE A 210 -14.98 -4.31 -2.91
CA ILE A 210 -15.12 -5.19 -4.08
C ILE A 210 -14.52 -4.51 -5.33
N SER A 211 -14.88 -3.26 -5.57
CA SER A 211 -14.37 -2.50 -6.73
C SER A 211 -12.84 -2.37 -6.68
N ALA A 212 -12.27 -2.08 -5.51
CA ALA A 212 -10.83 -2.01 -5.29
C ALA A 212 -10.14 -3.36 -5.53
N ALA A 213 -10.72 -4.46 -5.06
CA ALA A 213 -10.21 -5.82 -5.28
C ALA A 213 -10.22 -6.21 -6.77
N MET A 214 -11.27 -5.78 -7.50
CA MET A 214 -11.36 -5.94 -8.96
C MET A 214 -10.45 -4.99 -9.75
N ASN A 215 -9.61 -4.17 -9.08
CA ASN A 215 -8.81 -3.09 -9.66
C ASN A 215 -9.63 -2.05 -10.45
N ARG A 216 -10.88 -1.84 -10.07
CA ARG A 216 -11.74 -0.77 -10.59
C ARG A 216 -11.63 0.46 -9.71
N LEU A 217 -11.12 1.53 -10.30
CA LEU A 217 -11.11 2.85 -9.68
C LEU A 217 -12.47 3.51 -9.92
N PRO A 218 -13.25 3.85 -8.89
CA PRO A 218 -14.35 4.78 -9.06
C PRO A 218 -13.75 6.18 -9.27
N ALA A 219 -13.49 6.55 -10.52
CA ALA A 219 -13.10 7.90 -10.89
C ALA A 219 -14.15 8.95 -10.46
N SER A 220 -15.36 8.49 -10.16
CA SER A 220 -16.50 9.25 -9.63
C SER A 220 -16.32 9.79 -8.21
N ILE A 221 -15.46 9.17 -7.37
CA ILE A 221 -15.29 9.60 -5.97
C ILE A 221 -14.42 10.86 -5.89
N ARG A 222 -13.48 11.07 -6.83
CA ARG A 222 -12.56 12.22 -6.83
C ARG A 222 -13.26 13.58 -6.76
N PRO A 223 -14.24 13.92 -7.63
CA PRO A 223 -14.94 15.19 -7.53
C PRO A 223 -15.86 15.27 -6.30
N LEU A 224 -16.37 14.14 -5.80
CA LEU A 224 -17.26 14.09 -4.63
C LEU A 224 -16.48 14.35 -3.33
N ALA A 225 -15.37 13.64 -3.14
CA ALA A 225 -14.45 13.80 -2.03
C ALA A 225 -13.84 15.20 -2.00
N ARG A 226 -13.50 15.77 -3.17
CA ARG A 226 -13.05 17.18 -3.27
C ARG A 226 -14.13 18.18 -2.86
N LYS A 227 -15.38 17.97 -3.30
CA LYS A 227 -16.51 18.83 -2.89
C LYS A 227 -16.79 18.72 -1.39
N LEU A 228 -16.71 17.53 -0.81
CA LEU A 228 -16.86 17.32 0.63
C LEU A 228 -15.69 17.94 1.41
N ALA A 229 -14.44 17.68 1.02
CA ALA A 229 -13.26 18.25 1.65
C ALA A 229 -13.28 19.78 1.60
N ALA A 230 -13.65 20.36 0.46
CA ALA A 230 -13.82 21.81 0.31
C ALA A 230 -14.94 22.37 1.22
N LYS A 231 -16.09 21.67 1.33
CA LYS A 231 -17.18 22.08 2.24
C LYS A 231 -16.81 21.94 3.72
N LEU A 232 -15.99 20.95 4.06
CA LEU A 232 -15.56 20.67 5.44
C LEU A 232 -14.27 21.42 5.83
N GLY A 233 -13.68 22.20 4.91
CA GLY A 233 -12.42 22.92 5.16
C GLY A 233 -11.21 22.01 5.36
N VAL A 234 -11.27 20.76 4.91
CA VAL A 234 -10.15 19.80 4.97
C VAL A 234 -9.21 20.10 3.80
N ALA A 235 -7.92 20.25 4.08
CA ALA A 235 -6.91 20.54 3.06
C ALA A 235 -6.94 19.49 1.95
N GLU A 236 -6.86 19.92 0.68
CA GLU A 236 -6.73 19.01 -0.47
C GLU A 236 -5.40 18.26 -0.35
N ALA A 237 -5.43 17.09 0.27
CA ALA A 237 -4.38 16.10 0.04
C ALA A 237 -4.58 15.58 -1.39
N GLU A 238 -3.54 15.70 -2.22
CA GLU A 238 -3.44 14.96 -3.47
C GLU A 238 -3.42 13.46 -3.14
N ALA A 239 -4.60 12.87 -2.91
CA ALA A 239 -4.75 11.44 -2.68
C ALA A 239 -4.55 10.73 -4.02
N GLU A 240 -3.30 10.33 -4.29
CA GLU A 240 -2.89 9.72 -5.55
C GLU A 240 -3.50 8.31 -5.78
N ASP A 241 -4.11 7.67 -4.77
CA ASP A 241 -4.77 6.36 -4.93
C ASP A 241 -6.00 6.15 -4.01
N HIS A 242 -7.18 6.63 -4.43
CA HIS A 242 -8.45 6.41 -3.73
C HIS A 242 -8.95 4.96 -3.73
N ALA A 243 -8.37 4.07 -4.54
CA ALA A 243 -8.71 2.64 -4.46
C ALA A 243 -7.99 1.95 -3.30
N SER A 244 -6.96 2.57 -2.71
CA SER A 244 -6.23 2.01 -1.56
C SER A 244 -7.09 1.92 -0.30
N ALA A 245 -6.73 1.04 0.63
CA ALA A 245 -7.42 0.94 1.92
C ALA A 245 -7.41 2.26 2.70
N GLU A 246 -6.34 3.05 2.58
CA GLU A 246 -6.24 4.39 3.16
C GLU A 246 -7.25 5.36 2.51
N GLY A 247 -7.33 5.36 1.17
CA GLY A 247 -8.32 6.16 0.44
C GLY A 247 -9.77 5.76 0.71
N LEU A 248 -10.04 4.47 0.91
CA LEU A 248 -11.36 3.96 1.32
C LEU A 248 -11.74 4.42 2.73
N ALA A 249 -10.81 4.32 3.68
CA ALA A 249 -11.02 4.78 5.05
C ALA A 249 -11.22 6.29 5.13
N GLU A 250 -10.46 7.06 4.35
CA GLU A 250 -10.61 8.51 4.22
C GLU A 250 -11.98 8.87 3.65
N ALA A 251 -12.39 8.25 2.54
CA ALA A 251 -13.72 8.48 1.96
C ALA A 251 -14.85 8.18 2.96
N PHE A 252 -14.74 7.05 3.68
CA PHE A 252 -15.68 6.69 4.74
C PHE A 252 -15.67 7.73 5.88
N GLY A 253 -14.50 8.18 6.33
CA GLY A 253 -14.38 9.20 7.36
C GLY A 253 -15.01 10.54 6.96
N LEU A 254 -14.86 10.95 5.70
CA LEU A 254 -15.52 12.14 5.16
C LEU A 254 -17.04 12.00 5.15
N GLU A 255 -17.56 10.83 4.77
CA GLU A 255 -18.99 10.54 4.79
C GLU A 255 -19.56 10.58 6.22
N VAL A 256 -18.89 9.92 7.17
CA VAL A 256 -19.28 9.96 8.59
C VAL A 256 -19.23 11.38 9.16
N THR A 257 -18.22 12.17 8.78
CA THR A 257 -18.13 13.58 9.17
C THR A 257 -19.29 14.40 8.58
N SER A 258 -19.64 14.14 7.33
CA SER A 258 -20.73 14.84 6.63
C SER A 258 -22.10 14.60 7.29
N LEU A 259 -22.34 13.41 7.86
CA LEU A 259 -23.57 13.11 8.60
C LEU A 259 -23.80 14.05 9.80
N LEU A 260 -22.72 14.56 10.38
CA LEU A 260 -22.77 15.40 11.58
C LEU A 260 -22.77 16.90 11.24
N TYR A 261 -21.92 17.32 10.31
CA TYR A 261 -21.65 18.74 10.03
C TYR A 261 -22.29 19.27 8.74
N ALA A 262 -22.79 18.39 7.86
CA ALA A 262 -23.40 18.78 6.59
C ALA A 262 -24.65 17.93 6.24
N PRO A 263 -25.65 17.80 7.14
CA PRO A 263 -26.83 16.96 6.90
C PRO A 263 -27.69 17.45 5.73
N GLU A 264 -27.65 18.74 5.39
CA GLU A 264 -28.39 19.34 4.27
C GLU A 264 -27.75 19.04 2.90
N ALA A 265 -26.46 18.67 2.88
CA ALA A 265 -25.80 18.30 1.64
C ALA A 265 -26.43 17.04 1.01
N GLU A 266 -27.08 16.19 1.80
CA GLU A 266 -27.87 15.05 1.30
C GLU A 266 -29.15 15.48 0.58
N GLU A 267 -29.88 16.48 1.08
CA GLU A 267 -31.11 16.96 0.45
C GLU A 267 -30.83 17.64 -0.91
N GLU A 268 -29.70 18.34 -1.02
CA GLU A 268 -29.25 19.00 -2.25
C GLU A 268 -28.62 18.03 -3.28
N LEU A 269 -28.03 16.93 -2.79
CA LEU A 269 -27.31 15.95 -3.64
C LEU A 269 -28.15 14.67 -3.92
N GLY A 270 -29.28 14.50 -3.24
CA GLY A 270 -30.26 13.41 -3.40
C GLY A 270 -29.86 12.09 -2.72
N GLU A 271 -30.82 11.17 -2.56
CA GLU A 271 -30.60 9.81 -1.99
C GLU A 271 -29.51 9.00 -2.72
N ASN A 272 -29.20 9.36 -3.97
CA ASN A 272 -28.15 8.74 -4.79
C ASN A 272 -26.72 9.26 -4.49
N PHE A 273 -26.53 10.10 -3.45
CA PHE A 273 -25.24 10.70 -3.13
C PHE A 273 -24.20 9.68 -2.65
N PHE A 274 -24.63 8.68 -1.87
CA PHE A 274 -23.75 7.62 -1.35
C PHE A 274 -23.73 6.37 -2.24
N GLU A 275 -24.63 6.26 -3.21
CA GLU A 275 -24.62 5.16 -4.16
C GLU A 275 -23.43 5.31 -5.12
N PRO A 276 -22.56 4.29 -5.22
CA PRO A 276 -21.50 4.31 -6.21
C PRO A 276 -22.11 4.25 -7.61
N ARG A 277 -22.15 5.39 -8.31
CA ARG A 277 -22.48 5.41 -9.75
C ARG A 277 -21.46 4.55 -10.51
N THR A 278 -21.95 3.50 -11.17
CA THR A 278 -21.20 2.69 -12.15
C THR A 278 -20.93 3.53 -13.39
N TYR A 279 -19.88 4.34 -13.33
CA TYR A 279 -19.27 4.84 -14.56
C TYR A 279 -18.48 3.68 -15.17
N GLU A 280 -18.95 3.18 -16.31
CA GLU A 280 -18.22 2.24 -17.16
C GLU A 280 -16.97 2.94 -17.72
N ALA A 281 -15.93 3.09 -16.88
CA ALA A 281 -14.61 3.34 -17.40
C ALA A 281 -14.17 2.11 -18.20
N PRO A 282 -13.53 2.26 -19.37
CA PRO A 282 -12.99 1.11 -20.10
C PRO A 282 -12.02 0.36 -19.20
N ASP A 283 -12.25 -0.95 -19.05
CA ASP A 283 -11.43 -1.83 -18.21
C ASP A 283 -10.07 -2.06 -18.87
N SER A 284 -9.12 -1.17 -18.58
CA SER A 284 -7.77 -1.19 -19.14
C SER A 284 -7.02 -2.46 -18.76
N LEU A 285 -7.29 -3.03 -17.58
CA LEU A 285 -6.71 -4.28 -17.11
C LEU A 285 -7.22 -5.45 -17.94
N ALA A 286 -8.54 -5.59 -18.09
CA ALA A 286 -9.12 -6.64 -18.93
C ALA A 286 -8.70 -6.51 -20.41
N ALA A 287 -8.54 -5.27 -20.89
CA ALA A 287 -8.00 -5.00 -22.23
C ALA A 287 -6.54 -5.48 -22.36
N LEU A 288 -5.69 -5.23 -21.36
CA LEU A 288 -4.32 -5.74 -21.33
C LEU A 288 -4.26 -7.26 -21.32
N GLU A 289 -5.08 -7.92 -20.50
CA GLU A 289 -5.16 -9.39 -20.45
C GLU A 289 -5.55 -9.98 -21.81
N THR A 290 -6.56 -9.40 -22.44
CA THR A 290 -7.02 -9.79 -23.78
C THR A 290 -5.94 -9.55 -24.83
N ALA A 291 -5.24 -8.42 -24.75
CA ALA A 291 -4.13 -8.10 -25.65
C ALA A 291 -2.97 -9.08 -25.48
N ARG A 292 -2.63 -9.45 -24.23
CA ARG A 292 -1.59 -10.45 -23.92
C ARG A 292 -1.93 -11.81 -24.52
N ALA A 293 -3.16 -12.29 -24.34
CA ALA A 293 -3.61 -13.57 -24.90
C ALA A 293 -3.49 -13.59 -26.43
N ARG A 294 -4.03 -12.55 -27.09
CA ARG A 294 -3.97 -12.41 -28.56
C ARG A 294 -2.54 -12.29 -29.07
N PHE A 295 -1.69 -11.56 -28.34
CA PHE A 295 -0.28 -11.38 -28.71
C PHE A 295 0.47 -12.71 -28.65
N THR A 296 0.34 -13.46 -27.56
CA THR A 296 0.93 -14.79 -27.39
C THR A 296 0.45 -15.78 -28.47
N GLU A 297 -0.85 -15.81 -28.77
CA GLU A 297 -1.41 -16.68 -29.81
C GLU A 297 -0.84 -16.37 -31.20
N ARG A 298 -0.72 -15.09 -31.55
CA ARG A 298 -0.15 -14.67 -32.84
C ARG A 298 1.33 -14.98 -32.94
N LEU A 299 2.10 -14.72 -31.88
CA LEU A 299 3.52 -15.09 -31.82
C LEU A 299 3.72 -16.60 -32.01
N ALA A 300 2.86 -17.44 -31.43
CA ALA A 300 2.94 -18.89 -31.59
C ALA A 300 2.60 -19.38 -33.00
N ALA A 301 1.78 -18.62 -33.74
CA ALA A 301 1.36 -18.92 -35.11
C ALA A 301 2.36 -18.44 -36.17
N LEU A 302 3.31 -17.58 -35.80
CA LEU A 302 4.29 -17.01 -36.72
C LEU A 302 5.32 -18.06 -37.21
N PRO A 303 5.74 -18.01 -38.49
CA PRO A 303 6.81 -18.84 -39.00
C PRO A 303 8.18 -18.48 -38.41
N ASP A 304 9.11 -19.43 -38.49
CA ASP A 304 10.49 -19.28 -38.03
C ASP A 304 11.20 -18.05 -38.61
N GLY A 305 11.80 -17.26 -37.73
CA GLY A 305 12.59 -16.07 -38.10
C GLY A 305 11.76 -14.90 -38.65
N SER A 306 10.44 -14.92 -38.52
CA SER A 306 9.58 -13.77 -38.85
C SER A 306 9.77 -12.62 -37.85
N THR A 307 9.50 -11.39 -38.31
CA THR A 307 9.60 -10.17 -37.48
C THR A 307 8.20 -9.80 -36.97
N PRO A 308 7.98 -9.74 -35.64
CA PRO A 308 6.64 -9.58 -35.06
C PRO A 308 6.25 -8.10 -34.92
N THR A 309 6.61 -7.25 -35.89
CA THR A 309 6.41 -5.79 -35.77
C THR A 309 4.94 -5.43 -35.60
N ALA A 310 4.06 -6.00 -36.44
CA ALA A 310 2.63 -5.71 -36.40
C ALA A 310 1.96 -6.20 -35.11
N GLU A 311 2.43 -7.32 -34.57
CA GLU A 311 1.96 -7.91 -33.33
C GLU A 311 2.35 -7.05 -32.12
N ILE A 312 3.60 -6.56 -32.08
CA ILE A 312 4.09 -5.67 -31.02
C ILE A 312 3.40 -4.30 -31.08
N GLU A 313 3.26 -3.70 -32.27
CA GLU A 313 2.57 -2.41 -32.46
C GLU A 313 1.13 -2.43 -31.91
N GLN A 314 0.43 -3.57 -32.04
CA GLN A 314 -0.93 -3.74 -31.53
C GLN A 314 -1.00 -4.03 -30.03
N PHE A 315 0.07 -4.57 -29.45
CA PHE A 315 0.13 -4.93 -28.03
C PHE A 315 0.52 -3.75 -27.14
N LEU A 316 1.53 -2.96 -27.55
CA LEU A 316 2.08 -1.85 -26.73
C LEU A 316 1.03 -0.85 -26.22
N PRO A 317 0.03 -0.41 -27.00
CA PRO A 317 -0.98 0.52 -26.50
C PRO A 317 -1.74 0.04 -25.26
N ALA A 318 -1.97 -1.28 -25.14
CA ALA A 318 -2.65 -1.88 -23.98
C ALA A 318 -1.76 -1.87 -22.74
N VAL A 319 -0.45 -2.11 -22.88
CA VAL A 319 0.53 -2.02 -21.78
C VAL A 319 0.62 -0.58 -21.28
N MET A 320 0.65 0.40 -22.18
CA MET A 320 0.67 1.82 -21.82
C MET A 320 -0.63 2.31 -21.17
N ALA A 321 -1.76 1.63 -21.38
CA ALA A 321 -3.06 2.06 -20.86
C ALA A 321 -3.27 1.72 -19.38
N VAL A 322 -2.54 0.75 -18.84
CA VAL A 322 -2.67 0.31 -17.43
C VAL A 322 -1.71 1.03 -16.47
N GLN A 323 -0.72 1.75 -16.99
CA GLN A 323 0.20 2.56 -16.20
C GLN A 323 -0.31 4.01 -16.19
N PRO A 324 -0.37 4.68 -15.02
CA PRO A 324 -0.60 6.11 -15.00
C PRO A 324 0.54 6.79 -15.75
N LEU A 325 0.27 7.27 -16.96
CA LEU A 325 1.21 8.07 -17.73
C LEU A 325 1.63 9.26 -16.87
N ILE A 326 2.79 9.18 -16.22
CA ILE A 326 3.56 10.39 -15.90
C ILE A 326 3.65 11.11 -17.24
N LYS A 327 3.07 12.30 -17.28
CA LYS A 327 2.56 13.01 -18.45
C LYS A 327 3.61 13.15 -19.55
N LEU A 328 3.87 12.06 -20.29
CA LEU A 328 4.67 12.04 -21.49
C LEU A 328 4.10 13.17 -22.35
N GLY A 329 4.81 14.30 -22.44
CA GLY A 329 4.38 15.53 -23.11
C GLY A 329 4.29 15.37 -24.64
N ILE A 330 4.04 14.14 -25.09
CA ILE A 330 4.04 13.73 -26.46
C ILE A 330 2.61 13.88 -26.96
N SER A 331 2.42 14.80 -27.90
CA SER A 331 1.17 14.94 -28.65
C SER A 331 0.66 13.58 -29.15
N ILE A 332 -0.65 13.43 -29.32
CA ILE A 332 -1.29 12.17 -29.79
C ILE A 332 -0.61 11.62 -31.07
N ILE A 333 -0.14 12.51 -31.95
CA ILE A 333 0.58 12.19 -33.18
C ILE A 333 2.00 11.64 -32.90
N GLY A 334 2.69 12.19 -31.89
CA GLY A 334 4.00 11.69 -31.46
C GLY A 334 3.92 10.33 -30.77
N ARG A 335 2.85 10.03 -30.02
CA ARG A 335 2.68 8.74 -29.32
C ARG A 335 2.70 7.56 -30.29
N GLN A 336 2.00 7.66 -31.42
CA GLN A 336 1.99 6.59 -32.43
C GLN A 336 3.37 6.37 -33.05
N ARG A 337 4.12 7.45 -33.29
CA ARG A 337 5.49 7.37 -33.81
C ARG A 337 6.43 6.70 -32.80
N VAL A 338 6.30 7.01 -31.51
CA VAL A 338 7.09 6.37 -30.45
C VAL A 338 6.75 4.90 -30.33
N VAL A 339 5.46 4.53 -30.34
CA VAL A 339 5.02 3.12 -30.31
C VAL A 339 5.62 2.35 -31.47
N LYS A 340 5.52 2.88 -32.70
CA LYS A 340 6.10 2.27 -33.89
C LYS A 340 7.62 2.12 -33.78
N PHE A 341 8.31 3.16 -33.34
CA PHE A 341 9.77 3.12 -33.17
C PHE A 341 10.21 2.06 -32.16
N ILE A 342 9.56 2.00 -31.00
CA ILE A 342 9.82 0.98 -29.98
C ILE A 342 9.50 -0.41 -30.54
N ALA A 343 8.37 -0.57 -31.22
CA ALA A 343 7.98 -1.84 -31.81
C ALA A 343 8.97 -2.35 -32.85
N ASP A 344 9.51 -1.47 -33.71
CA ASP A 344 10.53 -1.82 -34.70
C ASP A 344 11.80 -2.37 -34.04
N ILE A 345 12.28 -1.73 -32.97
CA ILE A 345 13.47 -2.20 -32.24
C ILE A 345 13.19 -3.54 -31.55
N LEU A 346 12.10 -3.63 -30.79
CA LEU A 346 11.72 -4.85 -30.07
C LEU A 346 11.48 -6.03 -31.03
N ALA A 347 10.86 -5.79 -32.19
CA ALA A 347 10.62 -6.82 -33.19
C ALA A 347 11.93 -7.39 -33.76
N ASN A 348 12.91 -6.52 -34.02
CA ASN A 348 14.22 -6.95 -34.49
C ASN A 348 14.97 -7.78 -33.45
N LEU A 349 14.86 -7.43 -32.16
CA LEU A 349 15.45 -8.18 -31.05
C LEU A 349 14.74 -9.53 -30.83
N ALA A 350 13.41 -9.57 -30.96
CA ALA A 350 12.61 -10.78 -30.75
C ALA A 350 12.62 -11.78 -31.91
N LYS A 351 12.98 -11.34 -33.13
CA LYS A 351 12.97 -12.15 -34.36
C LYS A 351 13.64 -13.53 -34.21
N GLY A 352 14.78 -13.59 -33.52
CA GLY A 352 15.54 -14.82 -33.31
C GLY A 352 14.90 -15.82 -32.35
N LEU A 353 13.86 -15.40 -31.63
CA LEU A 353 13.16 -16.19 -30.61
C LEU A 353 11.83 -16.77 -31.13
N ILE A 354 11.50 -16.54 -32.40
CA ILE A 354 10.23 -16.95 -33.02
C ILE A 354 10.46 -18.13 -33.97
N GLY A 355 9.64 -19.17 -33.81
CA GLY A 355 9.67 -20.37 -34.65
C GLY A 355 9.79 -21.68 -33.87
N ASP A 356 9.75 -22.81 -34.58
CA ASP A 356 9.84 -24.17 -34.04
C ASP A 356 11.15 -24.45 -33.30
N GLY A 357 12.27 -24.01 -33.88
CA GLY A 357 13.59 -24.20 -33.28
C GLY A 357 13.73 -23.51 -31.92
N PRO A 358 13.59 -22.17 -31.86
CA PRO A 358 13.59 -21.42 -30.61
C PRO A 358 12.50 -21.88 -29.63
N ALA A 359 11.31 -22.26 -30.13
CA ALA A 359 10.24 -22.74 -29.28
C ALA A 359 10.63 -23.96 -28.45
N LYS A 360 11.33 -24.92 -29.03
CA LYS A 360 11.85 -26.08 -28.29
C LYS A 360 12.87 -25.68 -27.22
N MET A 361 13.79 -24.78 -27.57
CA MET A 361 14.81 -24.30 -26.63
C MET A 361 14.22 -23.54 -25.45
N LEU A 362 13.13 -22.81 -25.66
CA LEU A 362 12.43 -22.03 -24.63
C LEU A 362 11.45 -22.89 -23.81
N ALA A 363 10.71 -23.79 -24.44
CA ALA A 363 9.63 -24.54 -23.80
C ALA A 363 10.13 -25.66 -22.88
N THR A 364 11.21 -26.36 -23.26
CA THR A 364 11.72 -27.49 -22.47
C THR A 364 12.21 -27.07 -21.08
N PRO A 365 13.04 -26.02 -20.91
CA PRO A 365 13.44 -25.55 -19.58
C PRO A 365 12.26 -25.06 -18.75
N VAL A 366 11.30 -24.35 -19.36
CA VAL A 366 10.09 -23.87 -18.65
C VAL A 366 9.24 -25.05 -18.16
N ALA A 367 9.14 -26.13 -18.94
CA ALA A 367 8.44 -27.35 -18.55
C ALA A 367 9.18 -28.14 -17.45
N ASP A 368 10.50 -28.29 -17.60
CA ASP A 368 11.34 -29.10 -16.71
C ASP A 368 11.59 -28.45 -15.34
N LEU A 369 11.75 -27.11 -15.29
CA LEU A 369 12.12 -26.38 -14.06
C LEU A 369 10.92 -26.01 -13.17
N GLY A 370 9.68 -26.15 -13.63
CA GLY A 370 8.53 -25.65 -12.86
C GLY A 370 7.16 -26.26 -13.12
N LEU A 371 6.94 -27.08 -14.16
CA LEU A 371 5.59 -27.62 -14.45
C LEU A 371 5.45 -29.11 -14.14
N ARG A 372 6.52 -29.91 -14.30
CA ARG A 372 6.54 -31.34 -13.93
C ARG A 372 6.38 -31.61 -12.44
N VAL A 373 7.03 -30.80 -11.60
CA VAL A 373 7.04 -31.00 -10.14
C VAL A 373 5.67 -30.72 -9.52
N PHE A 374 4.84 -29.89 -10.16
CA PHE A 374 3.55 -29.45 -9.64
C PHE A 374 2.33 -30.00 -10.41
N GLY A 375 2.53 -30.97 -11.32
CA GLY A 375 1.42 -31.64 -12.02
C GLY A 375 0.66 -30.76 -13.02
N PHE A 376 1.23 -29.62 -13.43
CA PHE A 376 0.64 -28.72 -14.44
C PHE A 376 0.92 -29.17 -15.89
N GLU A 377 1.54 -30.33 -16.08
CA GLU A 377 1.47 -31.06 -17.35
C GLU A 377 0.03 -31.56 -17.54
N THR A 378 -0.87 -30.68 -17.99
CA THR A 378 -1.85 -31.17 -18.95
C THR A 378 -1.09 -31.37 -20.26
N GLU A 379 -1.20 -32.55 -20.86
CA GLU A 379 -0.63 -32.92 -22.17
C GLU A 379 -1.06 -32.00 -23.34
N ALA A 380 -1.70 -30.86 -23.08
CA ALA A 380 -2.47 -30.08 -24.05
C ALA A 380 -1.86 -28.73 -24.47
N GLU A 381 -0.87 -28.17 -23.76
CA GLU A 381 -0.27 -26.90 -24.20
C GLU A 381 0.89 -27.10 -25.21
N PRO A 382 0.76 -26.60 -26.45
CA PRO A 382 1.79 -26.76 -27.46
C PRO A 382 3.05 -25.95 -27.07
N GLU A 383 4.24 -26.54 -27.26
CA GLU A 383 5.55 -25.95 -26.95
C GLU A 383 5.69 -24.51 -27.48
N ARG A 384 5.21 -24.27 -28.71
CA ARG A 384 5.21 -22.94 -29.34
C ARG A 384 4.50 -21.88 -28.52
N LEU A 385 3.41 -22.23 -27.85
CA LEU A 385 2.63 -21.28 -27.07
C LEU A 385 3.35 -20.87 -25.78
N ARG A 386 4.03 -21.81 -25.11
CA ARG A 386 4.84 -21.51 -23.92
C ARG A 386 6.03 -20.63 -24.28
N ALA A 387 6.70 -20.93 -25.39
CA ALA A 387 7.78 -20.09 -25.90
C ALA A 387 7.29 -18.69 -26.25
N ALA A 388 6.15 -18.58 -26.93
CA ALA A 388 5.52 -17.31 -27.24
C ALA A 388 5.14 -16.51 -25.98
N GLU A 389 4.74 -17.17 -24.90
CA GLU A 389 4.43 -16.53 -23.61
C GLU A 389 5.68 -15.91 -22.96
N ALA A 390 6.83 -16.60 -23.04
CA ALA A 390 8.11 -16.08 -22.54
C ALA A 390 8.57 -14.85 -23.35
N VAL A 391 8.44 -14.91 -24.68
CA VAL A 391 8.72 -13.75 -25.57
C VAL A 391 7.76 -12.60 -25.28
N ALA A 392 6.46 -12.90 -25.10
CA ALA A 392 5.46 -11.88 -24.77
C ALA A 392 5.75 -11.20 -23.43
N SER A 393 6.16 -11.97 -22.41
CA SER A 393 6.57 -11.44 -21.11
C SER A 393 7.83 -10.57 -21.22
N THR A 394 8.78 -10.95 -22.08
CA THR A 394 9.98 -10.15 -22.37
C THR A 394 9.62 -8.80 -22.97
N VAL A 395 8.75 -8.78 -23.99
CA VAL A 395 8.27 -7.55 -24.63
C VAL A 395 7.48 -6.68 -23.66
N GLU A 396 6.56 -7.27 -22.88
CA GLU A 396 5.78 -6.54 -21.85
C GLU A 396 6.71 -5.95 -20.78
N GLY A 397 7.67 -6.72 -20.28
CA GLY A 397 8.62 -6.29 -19.27
C GLY A 397 9.55 -5.16 -19.74
N ALA A 398 9.98 -5.20 -21.00
CA ALA A 398 10.74 -4.13 -21.62
C ALA A 398 9.91 -2.84 -21.73
N ALA A 399 8.66 -2.97 -22.21
CA ALA A 399 7.74 -1.85 -22.32
C ALA A 399 7.43 -1.20 -20.96
N LEU A 400 7.21 -1.99 -19.91
CA LEU A 400 6.96 -1.48 -18.57
C LEU A 400 8.16 -0.73 -18.00
N ARG A 401 9.39 -1.21 -18.20
CA ARG A 401 10.63 -0.51 -17.79
C ARG A 401 10.81 0.82 -18.51
N LEU A 402 10.50 0.87 -19.80
CA LEU A 402 10.55 2.12 -20.56
C LEU A 402 9.62 3.18 -19.98
N LEU A 403 8.46 2.80 -19.45
CA LEU A 403 7.50 3.73 -18.82
C LEU A 403 7.99 4.30 -17.49
N GLU A 404 9.04 3.73 -16.88
CA GLU A 404 9.68 4.28 -15.67
C GLU A 404 10.74 5.35 -15.97
N LEU A 405 11.10 5.54 -17.25
CA LEU A 405 12.15 6.46 -17.66
C LEU A 405 11.69 7.93 -17.64
N PRO A 406 12.60 8.90 -17.40
CA PRO A 406 12.29 10.32 -17.49
C PRO A 406 11.81 10.73 -18.89
N GLU A 407 10.92 11.73 -18.95
CA GLU A 407 10.37 12.24 -20.22
C GLU A 407 11.46 12.69 -21.21
N ALA A 408 12.57 13.24 -20.72
CA ALA A 408 13.72 13.66 -21.53
C ALA A 408 14.31 12.53 -22.40
N THR A 409 14.24 11.28 -21.94
CA THR A 409 14.74 10.13 -22.69
C THR A 409 13.93 9.88 -23.97
N PHE A 410 12.67 10.30 -24.01
CA PHE A 410 11.78 10.13 -25.16
C PHE A 410 11.96 11.21 -26.23
N GLU A 411 12.68 12.29 -25.91
CA GLU A 411 12.95 13.39 -26.85
C GLU A 411 14.17 13.09 -27.74
N ASP A 412 15.15 12.34 -27.22
CA ASP A 412 16.35 11.93 -27.95
C ASP A 412 16.22 10.47 -28.46
N GLN A 413 16.16 10.33 -29.79
CA GLN A 413 15.99 9.04 -30.44
C GLN A 413 17.13 8.05 -30.17
N LEU A 414 18.36 8.52 -29.96
CA LEU A 414 19.51 7.66 -29.65
C LEU A 414 19.43 7.15 -28.21
N GLN A 415 19.06 8.03 -27.27
CA GLN A 415 18.85 7.64 -25.86
C GLN A 415 17.68 6.66 -25.74
N LEU A 416 16.58 6.92 -26.45
CA LEU A 416 15.45 6.00 -26.50
C LEU A 416 15.85 4.64 -27.09
N ALA A 417 16.63 4.61 -28.18
CA ALA A 417 17.08 3.36 -28.77
C ALA A 417 17.95 2.53 -27.82
N ALA A 418 18.91 3.17 -27.14
CA ALA A 418 19.75 2.53 -26.14
C ALA A 418 18.92 2.00 -24.96
N ALA A 419 17.97 2.80 -24.47
CA ALA A 419 17.09 2.41 -23.38
C ALA A 419 16.16 1.24 -23.74
N VAL A 420 15.66 1.16 -24.98
CA VAL A 420 14.86 0.02 -25.46
C VAL A 420 15.70 -1.26 -25.50
N GLN A 421 16.96 -1.17 -25.92
CA GLN A 421 17.87 -2.32 -25.94
C GLN A 421 18.18 -2.80 -24.51
N GLU A 422 18.54 -1.89 -23.62
CA GLU A 422 18.82 -2.20 -22.20
C GLU A 422 17.59 -2.80 -21.51
N ALA A 423 16.42 -2.19 -21.67
CA ALA A 423 15.17 -2.70 -21.12
C ALA A 423 14.80 -4.09 -21.67
N PHE A 424 15.08 -4.36 -22.94
CA PHE A 424 14.88 -5.69 -23.53
C PHE A 424 15.86 -6.72 -22.98
N VAL A 425 17.14 -6.38 -22.84
CA VAL A 425 18.16 -7.27 -22.29
C VAL A 425 17.83 -7.64 -20.84
N GLU A 426 17.47 -6.65 -20.01
CA GLU A 426 17.05 -6.91 -18.65
C GLU A 426 15.78 -7.77 -18.56
N ALA A 427 14.81 -7.53 -19.44
CA ALA A 427 13.60 -8.32 -19.48
C ALA A 427 13.88 -9.75 -19.98
N ALA A 428 14.77 -9.90 -20.96
CA ALA A 428 15.18 -11.20 -21.48
C ALA A 428 15.90 -12.01 -20.39
N ALA A 429 16.79 -11.37 -19.62
CA ALA A 429 17.47 -11.99 -18.49
C ALA A 429 16.51 -12.47 -17.38
N ALA A 430 15.34 -11.83 -17.25
CA ALA A 430 14.31 -12.25 -16.32
C ALA A 430 13.43 -13.38 -16.89
N TYR A 431 12.88 -13.21 -18.09
CA TYR A 431 11.76 -14.05 -18.56
C TYR A 431 12.17 -15.17 -19.53
N LEU A 432 13.41 -15.18 -20.02
CA LEU A 432 13.93 -16.26 -20.85
C LEU A 432 14.79 -17.24 -20.04
N PRO A 433 14.80 -18.53 -20.40
CA PRO A 433 15.71 -19.49 -19.79
C PRO A 433 17.18 -19.12 -20.00
N ASP A 434 18.01 -19.31 -18.97
CA ASP A 434 19.46 -19.07 -19.02
C ASP A 434 20.18 -19.75 -20.20
N ARG A 435 19.68 -20.91 -20.65
CA ARG A 435 20.26 -21.68 -21.76
C ARG A 435 20.20 -20.96 -23.12
N VAL A 436 19.31 -19.98 -23.26
CA VAL A 436 19.22 -19.16 -24.48
C VAL A 436 19.95 -17.82 -24.34
N LEU A 437 20.46 -17.52 -23.14
CA LEU A 437 21.21 -16.30 -22.85
C LEU A 437 22.72 -16.56 -23.03
N HIS A 438 23.46 -15.52 -23.37
CA HIS A 438 24.92 -15.60 -23.37
C HIS A 438 25.46 -15.73 -21.94
N GLU A 439 26.48 -16.57 -21.75
CA GLU A 439 27.04 -16.82 -20.42
C GLU A 439 27.60 -15.56 -19.76
N ASP A 440 28.22 -14.68 -20.57
CA ASP A 440 28.85 -13.43 -20.14
C ASP A 440 27.88 -12.25 -20.04
N LEU A 441 26.56 -12.48 -20.16
CA LEU A 441 25.56 -11.42 -20.06
C LEU A 441 25.55 -10.85 -18.62
N PRO A 442 25.92 -9.58 -18.40
CA PRO A 442 26.03 -9.04 -17.04
C PRO A 442 24.68 -8.91 -16.33
N GLU A 443 23.57 -8.85 -17.08
CA GLU A 443 22.22 -8.71 -16.55
C GLU A 443 21.61 -10.03 -16.04
N ARG A 444 22.32 -11.16 -16.11
CA ARG A 444 21.81 -12.46 -15.63
C ARG A 444 21.41 -12.39 -14.16
N GLU A 445 20.23 -12.93 -13.86
CA GLU A 445 19.67 -12.86 -12.51
C GLU A 445 20.30 -13.86 -11.53
N THR A 446 20.92 -14.91 -12.05
CA THR A 446 21.58 -15.96 -11.27
C THR A 446 22.93 -16.36 -11.84
N ALA A 447 23.87 -16.73 -10.97
CA ALA A 447 25.22 -17.15 -11.38
C ALA A 447 25.30 -18.57 -11.99
N GLY A 448 24.28 -19.42 -11.78
CA GLY A 448 24.22 -20.80 -12.26
C GLY A 448 22.99 -21.08 -13.12
N GLU A 449 22.55 -22.34 -13.24
CA GLU A 449 21.23 -22.64 -13.84
C GLU A 449 20.11 -22.00 -12.98
N GLY A 450 19.53 -20.92 -13.50
CA GLY A 450 18.42 -20.20 -12.92
C GLY A 450 17.06 -20.86 -13.13
N GLY A 451 16.08 -20.40 -12.34
CA GLY A 451 14.66 -20.55 -12.67
C GLY A 451 14.21 -19.47 -13.66
N VAL A 452 12.94 -19.54 -14.07
CA VAL A 452 12.30 -18.57 -14.96
C VAL A 452 11.05 -18.01 -14.28
N TRP A 453 10.69 -16.77 -14.57
CA TRP A 453 9.45 -16.16 -14.10
C TRP A 453 8.28 -16.53 -15.01
N ILE A 454 7.30 -17.29 -14.50
CA ILE A 454 6.12 -17.76 -15.24
C ILE A 454 4.86 -17.01 -14.82
N LEU A 455 3.96 -16.73 -15.76
CA LEU A 455 2.67 -16.11 -15.45
C LEU A 455 1.74 -17.09 -14.71
N MET A 456 1.13 -16.58 -13.64
CA MET A 456 0.30 -17.34 -12.70
C MET A 456 -0.98 -16.56 -12.34
N PRO A 457 -2.06 -17.25 -11.92
CA PRO A 457 -2.19 -18.72 -11.91
C PRO A 457 -2.40 -19.31 -13.31
N ARG A 458 -2.10 -20.60 -13.52
CA ARG A 458 -2.24 -21.24 -14.84
C ARG A 458 -3.69 -21.60 -15.13
N THR A 459 -4.48 -21.97 -14.12
CA THR A 459 -5.88 -22.36 -14.32
C THR A 459 -6.80 -21.20 -14.68
N ALA A 460 -6.47 -19.96 -14.29
CA ALA A 460 -7.27 -18.77 -14.61
C ALA A 460 -6.91 -18.15 -15.98
N ARG A 461 -6.25 -18.88 -16.88
CA ARG A 461 -5.82 -18.36 -18.19
C ARG A 461 -7.02 -17.77 -18.96
N PRO A 462 -6.88 -16.60 -19.60
CA PRO A 462 -5.70 -15.74 -19.74
C PRO A 462 -5.50 -14.66 -18.64
N ARG A 463 -6.27 -14.71 -17.54
CA ARG A 463 -6.26 -13.70 -16.47
C ARG A 463 -5.19 -13.98 -15.42
N TYR A 464 -3.95 -13.79 -15.82
CA TYR A 464 -2.82 -13.85 -14.89
C TYR A 464 -2.87 -12.69 -13.90
N ARG A 465 -2.43 -12.92 -12.66
CA ARG A 465 -2.41 -11.92 -11.59
C ARG A 465 -1.02 -11.68 -11.01
N PHE A 466 -0.05 -12.54 -11.29
CA PHE A 466 1.33 -12.39 -10.87
C PHE A 466 2.25 -13.25 -11.73
N ARG A 467 3.56 -13.10 -11.56
CA ARG A 467 4.52 -14.12 -11.99
C ARG A 467 5.11 -14.84 -10.78
N LYS A 468 5.37 -16.14 -10.92
CA LYS A 468 6.10 -16.94 -9.93
C LYS A 468 7.45 -17.35 -10.50
N TYR A 469 8.50 -17.28 -9.69
CA TYR A 469 9.78 -17.86 -10.06
C TYR A 469 9.72 -19.38 -9.90
N THR A 470 10.11 -20.13 -10.93
CA THR A 470 9.95 -21.60 -10.94
C THR A 470 10.81 -22.31 -9.89
N ARG A 471 11.99 -21.75 -9.58
CA ARG A 471 12.91 -22.34 -8.59
C ARG A 471 12.52 -21.91 -7.17
N VAL A 472 12.26 -22.89 -6.32
CA VAL A 472 12.16 -22.69 -4.86
C VAL A 472 13.55 -22.78 -4.25
N PHE A 473 13.93 -21.79 -3.43
CA PHE A 473 15.26 -21.76 -2.81
C PHE A 473 15.20 -22.41 -1.43
N ALA A 474 15.84 -23.57 -1.27
CA ALA A 474 16.14 -24.12 0.04
C ALA A 474 17.35 -23.36 0.64
N VAL A 475 17.11 -22.62 1.72
CA VAL A 475 18.10 -21.72 2.33
C VAL A 475 18.18 -21.95 3.84
N PRO A 476 19.39 -22.13 4.40
CA PRO A 476 19.61 -22.06 5.84
C PRO A 476 19.60 -20.59 6.28
N ILE A 477 18.48 -20.12 6.82
CA ILE A 477 18.36 -18.75 7.31
C ILE A 477 19.11 -18.64 8.65
N THR A 478 20.23 -17.93 8.66
CA THR A 478 20.96 -17.65 9.90
C THR A 478 20.26 -16.57 10.71
N ARG A 479 20.48 -16.58 12.03
CA ARG A 479 19.95 -15.54 12.92
C ARG A 479 20.45 -14.14 12.57
N GLN A 480 21.69 -14.03 12.08
CA GLN A 480 22.27 -12.76 11.65
C GLN A 480 21.59 -12.22 10.39
N ALA A 481 21.35 -13.07 9.39
CA ALA A 481 20.60 -12.68 8.20
C ALA A 481 19.17 -12.25 8.55
N ALA A 482 18.47 -13.02 9.40
CA ALA A 482 17.12 -12.69 9.84
C ALA A 482 17.03 -11.35 10.60
N ARG A 483 18.09 -10.94 11.31
CA ARG A 483 18.17 -9.63 11.99
C ARG A 483 18.33 -8.45 11.04
N ALA A 484 19.07 -8.65 9.95
CA ALA A 484 19.36 -7.60 8.98
C ALA A 484 18.13 -7.27 8.12
N ILE A 485 17.24 -8.23 7.90
CA ILE A 485 16.06 -8.10 7.04
C ILE A 485 14.92 -7.46 7.81
N ARG A 486 14.46 -6.29 7.33
CA ARG A 486 13.27 -5.60 7.85
C ARG A 486 11.99 -6.27 7.37
N TRP A 487 10.97 -6.22 8.22
CA TRP A 487 9.66 -6.79 7.94
C TRP A 487 8.58 -5.69 7.87
N SER A 488 7.48 -5.93 7.16
CA SER A 488 6.43 -4.93 6.91
C SER A 488 5.76 -4.38 8.19
N ASP A 489 5.81 -5.13 9.29
CA ASP A 489 5.27 -4.73 10.60
C ASP A 489 6.15 -3.69 11.32
N GLY A 490 7.30 -3.32 10.74
CA GLY A 490 8.32 -2.45 11.33
C GLY A 490 9.42 -3.18 12.10
N GLY A 491 9.30 -4.51 12.24
CA GLY A 491 10.26 -5.38 12.91
C GLY A 491 11.33 -5.93 11.98
N THR A 492 11.85 -7.10 12.38
CA THR A 492 12.82 -7.87 11.60
C THR A 492 12.27 -9.25 11.29
N LEU A 493 12.81 -9.90 10.25
CA LEU A 493 12.50 -11.30 9.95
C LEU A 493 12.80 -12.21 11.16
N GLU A 494 13.84 -11.92 11.95
CA GLU A 494 14.10 -12.63 13.19
C GLU A 494 12.88 -12.54 14.12
N GLY A 495 12.40 -11.33 14.42
CA GLY A 495 11.22 -11.12 15.26
C GLY A 495 10.02 -11.92 14.74
N HIS A 496 9.75 -11.82 13.44
CA HIS A 496 8.67 -12.55 12.79
C HIS A 496 8.79 -14.08 12.99
N LEU A 497 9.94 -14.69 12.68
CA LEU A 497 10.14 -16.14 12.80
C LEU A 497 10.09 -16.61 14.27
N LEU A 498 10.65 -15.83 15.18
CA LEU A 498 10.65 -16.12 16.61
C LEU A 498 9.24 -16.07 17.21
N ASP A 499 8.41 -15.12 16.77
CA ASP A 499 7.00 -15.01 17.15
C ASP A 499 6.19 -16.21 16.62
N ARG A 500 6.61 -16.79 15.48
CA ARG A 500 6.03 -18.03 14.92
C ARG A 500 6.60 -19.33 15.50
N GLY A 501 7.30 -19.25 16.63
CA GLY A 501 7.75 -20.43 17.35
C GLY A 501 9.14 -20.95 16.95
N VAL A 502 9.87 -20.27 16.05
CA VAL A 502 11.26 -20.67 15.75
C VAL A 502 12.13 -20.50 17.00
N ARG A 503 12.88 -21.55 17.33
CA ARG A 503 13.78 -21.59 18.51
C ARG A 503 15.21 -22.01 18.17
N ARG A 504 15.42 -22.69 17.03
CA ARG A 504 16.72 -23.19 16.59
C ARG A 504 17.18 -22.44 15.34
N TRP A 505 18.49 -22.26 15.21
CA TRP A 505 19.15 -21.57 14.10
C TRP A 505 20.39 -22.37 13.67
N PRO A 506 20.76 -22.40 12.38
CA PRO A 506 20.02 -21.85 11.24
C PRO A 506 18.65 -22.52 11.06
N LEU A 507 17.70 -21.77 10.50
CA LEU A 507 16.38 -22.29 10.14
C LEU A 507 16.45 -22.80 8.71
N GLU A 508 16.26 -24.11 8.53
CA GLU A 508 16.04 -24.67 7.19
C GLU A 508 14.67 -24.23 6.69
N ALA A 509 14.69 -23.43 5.62
CA ALA A 509 13.50 -22.83 5.04
C ALA A 509 13.53 -22.89 3.52
N GLU A 510 12.36 -22.83 2.93
CA GLU A 510 12.15 -22.67 1.51
C GLU A 510 11.67 -21.24 1.24
N VAL A 511 12.22 -20.61 0.20
CA VAL A 511 11.84 -19.25 -0.20
C VAL A 511 11.21 -19.30 -1.59
N ASP A 512 9.94 -18.90 -1.66
CA ASP A 512 9.20 -18.70 -2.91
C ASP A 512 9.31 -17.23 -3.32
N LEU A 513 9.45 -16.98 -4.63
CA LEU A 513 9.54 -15.63 -5.19
C LEU A 513 8.38 -15.34 -6.14
N TYR A 514 7.90 -14.10 -6.07
CA TYR A 514 6.75 -13.59 -6.81
C TYR A 514 7.10 -12.24 -7.44
N GLU A 515 6.53 -11.92 -8.59
CA GLU A 515 6.64 -10.61 -9.24
C GLU A 515 5.25 -10.06 -9.49
N ALA A 516 5.03 -8.80 -9.11
CA ALA A 516 3.77 -8.12 -9.34
C ALA A 516 3.69 -7.62 -10.78
N ILE A 517 2.54 -7.83 -11.41
CA ILE A 517 2.18 -7.33 -12.73
C ILE A 517 1.04 -6.30 -12.55
N PRO A 518 0.62 -5.59 -13.61
CA PRO A 518 -0.55 -4.71 -13.50
C PRO A 518 -1.75 -5.45 -12.91
N GLY A 519 -2.38 -4.86 -11.88
CA GLY A 519 -3.54 -5.43 -11.18
C GLY A 519 -3.22 -6.45 -10.06
N THR A 520 -1.95 -6.68 -9.72
CA THR A 520 -1.60 -7.56 -8.58
C THR A 520 -2.03 -6.95 -7.23
N GLN A 521 -2.61 -7.79 -6.37
CA GLN A 521 -2.90 -7.53 -4.96
C GLN A 521 -2.21 -8.64 -4.14
N PHE A 522 -1.87 -8.41 -2.87
CA PHE A 522 -1.19 -9.45 -2.06
C PHE A 522 -2.07 -10.70 -1.88
N GLY A 523 -3.39 -10.53 -1.87
CA GLY A 523 -4.35 -11.63 -1.90
C GLY A 523 -4.19 -12.56 -3.11
N HIS A 524 -3.76 -12.07 -4.27
CA HIS A 524 -3.54 -12.94 -5.43
C HIS A 524 -2.39 -13.93 -5.20
N PHE A 525 -1.34 -13.53 -4.46
CA PHE A 525 -0.22 -14.44 -4.16
C PHE A 525 -0.61 -15.59 -3.21
N THR A 526 -1.68 -15.44 -2.42
CA THR A 526 -2.15 -16.54 -1.56
C THR A 526 -2.79 -17.67 -2.37
N GLN A 527 -3.23 -17.36 -3.59
CA GLN A 527 -3.79 -18.29 -4.56
C GLN A 527 -2.70 -18.86 -5.47
N ASP A 528 -1.50 -19.10 -4.97
CA ASP A 528 -0.48 -19.79 -5.75
C ASP A 528 -0.74 -21.31 -5.73
N GLU A 529 -1.07 -21.86 -6.90
CA GLU A 529 -1.47 -23.26 -7.12
C GLU A 529 -0.36 -24.26 -6.85
N THR A 530 0.88 -23.80 -6.77
CA THR A 530 2.03 -24.64 -6.39
C THR A 530 2.14 -24.83 -4.88
N LEU A 531 1.38 -24.06 -4.10
CA LEU A 531 1.36 -24.17 -2.65
C LEU A 531 0.37 -25.24 -2.21
N ASP A 532 0.74 -25.98 -1.16
CA ASP A 532 -0.19 -26.85 -0.45
C ASP A 532 -1.30 -25.98 0.19
N GLU A 533 -2.57 -26.26 -0.12
CA GLU A 533 -3.72 -25.58 0.46
C GLU A 533 -3.72 -25.67 1.99
N ALA A 534 -3.19 -26.77 2.56
CA ALA A 534 -3.05 -26.93 4.00
C ALA A 534 -2.05 -25.94 4.63
N ALA A 535 -1.15 -25.35 3.83
CA ALA A 535 -0.23 -24.30 4.27
C ALA A 535 -0.93 -22.95 4.46
N GLY A 536 -2.16 -22.76 3.94
CA GLY A 536 -3.05 -21.61 4.14
C GLY A 536 -2.34 -20.25 4.08
N ALA A 537 -1.87 -19.82 2.92
CA ALA A 537 -1.10 -18.58 2.78
C ALA A 537 -1.88 -17.34 3.24
N ASP A 538 -1.19 -16.41 3.90
CA ASP A 538 -1.74 -15.13 4.35
C ASP A 538 -1.05 -14.00 3.58
N SER A 539 -1.83 -13.02 3.13
CA SER A 539 -1.35 -11.84 2.40
C SER A 539 -0.25 -11.09 3.17
N THR A 540 -0.22 -11.17 4.51
CA THR A 540 0.80 -10.55 5.37
C THR A 540 2.18 -11.22 5.31
N GLU A 541 2.30 -12.40 4.71
CA GLU A 541 3.55 -13.18 4.64
C GLU A 541 4.49 -12.74 3.51
N PHE A 542 3.99 -11.98 2.55
CA PHE A 542 4.75 -11.55 1.37
C PHE A 542 5.54 -10.27 1.65
N GLN A 543 6.85 -10.27 1.40
CA GLN A 543 7.70 -9.10 1.65
C GLN A 543 8.44 -8.69 0.40
N LEU A 544 8.75 -7.40 0.27
CA LEU A 544 9.50 -6.88 -0.88
C LEU A 544 10.89 -7.53 -0.92
N LEU A 545 11.28 -8.04 -2.09
CA LEU A 545 12.59 -8.60 -2.37
C LEU A 545 13.48 -7.53 -3.01
N THR A 546 14.22 -6.80 -2.17
CA THR A 546 15.25 -5.84 -2.63
C THR A 546 16.55 -6.58 -2.97
N PRO A 547 17.48 -5.96 -3.73
CA PRO A 547 18.78 -6.57 -4.02
C PRO A 547 19.55 -6.94 -2.75
N ASP A 548 19.48 -6.10 -1.72
CA ASP A 548 20.10 -6.37 -0.42
C ASP A 548 19.51 -7.61 0.25
N ILE A 549 18.18 -7.73 0.25
CA ILE A 549 17.49 -8.89 0.85
C ILE A 549 17.78 -10.15 0.04
N ALA A 550 17.77 -10.07 -1.29
CA ALA A 550 18.10 -11.18 -2.17
C ALA A 550 19.56 -11.63 -1.99
N GLY A 551 20.50 -10.68 -1.82
CA GLY A 551 21.90 -10.99 -1.49
C GLY A 551 22.06 -11.66 -0.11
N LEU A 552 21.31 -11.22 0.89
CA LEU A 552 21.35 -11.78 2.25
C LEU A 552 20.67 -13.16 2.37
N LEU A 553 19.54 -13.35 1.70
CA LEU A 553 18.75 -14.60 1.74
C LEU A 553 19.24 -15.61 0.70
N LEU A 554 19.30 -15.20 -0.56
CA LEU A 554 19.47 -16.10 -1.70
C LEU A 554 20.91 -16.16 -2.21
N ARG A 555 21.74 -15.16 -1.83
CA ARG A 555 23.08 -14.90 -2.41
C ARG A 555 23.06 -14.55 -3.90
N GLU A 556 21.90 -14.09 -4.38
CA GLU A 556 21.65 -13.74 -5.77
C GLU A 556 21.01 -12.33 -5.79
N PRO A 557 21.79 -11.25 -5.64
CA PRO A 557 21.26 -9.90 -5.49
C PRO A 557 20.46 -9.43 -6.72
N ALA A 558 20.78 -9.93 -7.91
CA ALA A 558 20.09 -9.59 -9.16
C ALA A 558 18.65 -10.13 -9.24
N LEU A 559 18.26 -11.09 -8.38
CA LEU A 559 16.86 -11.49 -8.24
C LEU A 559 16.01 -10.42 -7.58
N GLY A 560 16.62 -9.55 -6.75
CA GLY A 560 15.91 -8.44 -6.13
C GLY A 560 15.73 -7.28 -7.11
N ARG A 561 14.64 -6.53 -6.95
CA ARG A 561 14.44 -5.27 -7.68
C ARG A 561 14.48 -4.12 -6.67
N PRO A 562 15.17 -3.00 -6.97
CA PRO A 562 15.20 -1.87 -6.05
C PRO A 562 13.75 -1.48 -5.71
N GLY A 563 13.46 -1.07 -4.47
CA GLY A 563 12.18 -0.41 -4.22
C GLY A 563 12.14 0.90 -5.01
N ALA A 564 10.95 1.45 -5.25
CA ALA A 564 10.89 2.84 -5.74
C ALA A 564 11.76 3.69 -4.81
N ALA A 565 12.84 4.26 -5.36
CA ALA A 565 13.57 5.30 -4.65
C ALA A 565 12.52 6.35 -4.34
N ALA A 566 12.38 6.68 -3.06
CA ALA A 566 11.72 7.90 -2.63
C ALA A 566 12.10 8.99 -3.62
N GLY A 567 11.13 9.47 -4.41
CA GLY A 567 11.37 10.61 -5.28
C GLY A 567 11.84 11.81 -4.45
N PRO A 568 12.06 12.99 -5.06
CA PRO A 568 12.40 14.20 -4.32
C PRO A 568 11.37 14.58 -3.21
N ALA A 569 10.20 13.93 -3.18
CA ALA A 569 9.18 14.02 -2.13
C ALA A 569 9.33 13.03 -0.94
N GLY A 570 10.39 12.22 -0.88
CA GLY A 570 10.58 11.24 0.19
C GLY A 570 9.67 10.01 0.05
N PRO A 571 9.86 8.94 0.84
CA PRO A 571 8.85 7.90 0.96
C PRO A 571 7.66 8.57 1.64
N GLN A 572 6.62 8.90 0.86
CA GLN A 572 5.35 9.33 1.45
C GLN A 572 4.96 8.26 2.45
N ALA A 573 4.84 8.66 3.72
CA ALA A 573 4.50 7.78 4.81
C ALA A 573 3.02 7.39 4.65
N SER A 574 2.73 6.49 3.70
CA SER A 574 1.43 5.84 3.66
C SER A 574 1.24 5.20 5.02
N LEU A 575 0.06 5.46 5.58
CA LEU A 575 -0.30 4.89 6.86
C LEU A 575 -0.44 3.38 6.66
N GLY A 576 -0.99 2.90 5.53
CA GLY A 576 -1.15 1.50 5.14
C GLY A 576 0.14 0.74 4.78
N ARG A 577 0.02 -0.57 4.54
CA ARG A 577 1.06 -1.29 3.80
C ARG A 577 0.91 -0.93 2.32
N ALA A 578 2.04 -0.61 1.69
CA ALA A 578 2.05 -0.26 0.27
C ALA A 578 1.59 -1.46 -0.56
N ARG A 579 0.70 -1.21 -1.52
CA ARG A 579 0.26 -2.20 -2.51
C ARG A 579 1.42 -2.83 -3.28
N PRO A 580 1.23 -4.03 -3.85
CA PRO A 580 2.20 -4.59 -4.77
C PRO A 580 2.43 -3.63 -5.95
N GLN A 581 3.63 -3.09 -6.06
CA GLN A 581 4.03 -2.26 -7.19
C GLN A 581 4.41 -3.14 -8.40
N VAL A 582 3.93 -2.76 -9.58
CA VAL A 582 4.24 -3.44 -10.85
C VAL A 582 5.76 -3.54 -11.06
N GLY A 583 6.25 -4.70 -11.52
CA GLY A 583 7.66 -4.96 -11.76
C GLY A 583 8.49 -5.21 -10.49
N ARG A 584 7.94 -4.95 -9.29
CA ARG A 584 8.61 -5.29 -8.03
C ARG A 584 8.41 -6.76 -7.68
N ARG A 585 9.38 -7.30 -6.95
CA ARG A 585 9.43 -8.69 -6.54
C ARG A 585 9.19 -8.85 -5.05
N TYR A 586 8.60 -9.97 -4.69
CA TYR A 586 8.22 -10.33 -3.34
C TYR A 586 8.68 -11.74 -3.02
N PHE A 587 8.92 -12.01 -1.74
CA PHE A 587 9.28 -13.33 -1.27
C PHE A 587 8.37 -13.79 -0.14
N ARG A 588 8.25 -15.11 0.02
CA ARG A 588 7.59 -15.78 1.14
C ARG A 588 8.53 -16.85 1.68
N ILE A 589 8.53 -17.03 3.01
CA ILE A 589 9.32 -18.06 3.69
C ILE A 589 8.41 -19.18 4.15
N ARG A 590 8.74 -20.42 3.77
CA ARG A 590 8.10 -21.65 4.23
C ARG A 590 9.09 -22.48 5.05
N SER A 591 8.60 -23.14 6.09
CA SER A 591 9.38 -24.12 6.85
C SER A 591 8.41 -25.01 7.63
N ALA A 592 8.74 -26.28 7.79
CA ALA A 592 7.91 -27.25 8.53
C ALA A 592 7.65 -26.82 9.99
N VAL A 593 8.54 -25.99 10.57
CA VAL A 593 8.43 -25.49 11.95
C VAL A 593 7.38 -24.36 12.06
N LEU A 594 7.01 -23.72 10.94
CA LEU A 594 6.02 -22.65 10.91
C LEU A 594 4.61 -23.26 10.88
N HIS A 595 4.14 -23.75 12.03
CA HIS A 595 2.83 -24.41 12.12
C HIS A 595 1.66 -23.44 11.84
N PRO A 596 0.65 -23.85 11.04
CA PRO A 596 -0.58 -23.08 10.83
C PRO A 596 -1.39 -22.85 12.11
N ALA A 597 -1.37 -23.80 13.04
CA ALA A 597 -2.13 -23.74 14.29
C ALA A 597 -1.62 -22.69 15.30
N ALA A 598 -0.38 -22.18 15.11
CA ALA A 598 0.18 -21.10 15.92
C ALA A 598 -0.17 -19.70 15.37
N ARG A 599 -1.15 -19.60 14.46
CA ARG A 599 -1.74 -18.33 14.00
C ARG A 599 -2.62 -17.74 15.11
N GLY A 600 -2.00 -17.34 16.21
CA GLY A 600 -2.60 -16.30 17.05
C GLY A 600 -2.85 -15.05 16.21
N ARG A 601 -3.70 -14.14 16.71
CA ARG A 601 -3.83 -12.79 16.14
C ARG A 601 -2.42 -12.28 15.81
N ARG A 602 -2.21 -11.72 14.62
CA ARG A 602 -0.90 -11.24 14.16
C ARG A 602 -0.78 -9.76 14.41
N LEU A 603 0.41 -9.33 14.81
CA LEU A 603 0.71 -7.92 14.90
C LEU A 603 0.97 -7.38 13.50
N THR A 604 0.01 -6.68 12.91
CA THR A 604 0.18 -6.02 11.61
C THR A 604 1.16 -4.84 11.70
N ARG A 605 1.21 -4.17 12.85
CA ARG A 605 2.04 -2.98 13.11
C ARG A 605 2.60 -2.94 14.52
N ARG A 606 3.91 -2.66 14.62
CA ARG A 606 4.62 -2.42 15.90
C ARG A 606 4.50 -0.99 16.42
N LEU A 607 4.20 -0.04 15.54
CA LEU A 607 4.06 1.37 15.84
C LEU A 607 2.70 1.86 15.34
N ARG A 608 1.94 2.51 16.22
CA ARG A 608 0.70 3.19 15.89
C ARG A 608 0.74 4.62 16.40
N VAL A 609 0.28 5.57 15.60
CA VAL A 609 0.22 6.98 15.96
C VAL A 609 -1.22 7.46 15.84
N VAL A 610 -1.79 7.98 16.92
CA VAL A 610 -3.15 8.52 16.97
C VAL A 610 -3.06 10.00 17.32
N LEU A 611 -3.53 10.87 16.42
CA LEU A 611 -3.66 12.29 16.68
C LEU A 611 -5.13 12.61 16.92
N GLU A 612 -5.44 13.23 18.05
CA GLU A 612 -6.78 13.69 18.44
C GLU A 612 -6.73 15.22 18.56
N PRO A 613 -6.96 15.99 17.47
CA PRO A 613 -6.82 17.43 17.50
C PRO A 613 -7.79 18.12 18.45
N SER A 614 -9.03 17.61 18.59
CA SER A 614 -10.02 18.25 19.49
C SER A 614 -9.62 18.12 20.96
N ARG A 615 -9.01 16.98 21.33
CA ARG A 615 -8.45 16.71 22.66
C ARG A 615 -7.03 17.23 22.82
N ARG A 616 -6.45 17.84 21.78
CA ARG A 616 -5.04 18.32 21.70
C ARG A 616 -4.06 17.25 22.14
N ARG A 617 -4.34 16.00 21.75
CA ARG A 617 -3.64 14.81 22.25
C ARG A 617 -2.97 14.08 21.09
N LEU A 618 -1.74 13.66 21.30
CA LEU A 618 -1.02 12.77 20.38
C LEU A 618 -0.62 11.52 21.17
N GLN A 619 -1.03 10.35 20.70
CA GLN A 619 -0.66 9.07 21.28
C GLN A 619 0.31 8.34 20.35
N VAL A 620 1.42 7.87 20.93
CA VAL A 620 2.36 6.96 20.27
C VAL A 620 2.27 5.63 20.99
N GLN A 621 1.80 4.60 20.28
CA GLN A 621 1.64 3.25 20.81
C GLN A 621 2.72 2.34 20.22
N LEU A 622 3.51 1.74 21.11
CA LEU A 622 4.51 0.72 20.79
C LEU A 622 3.93 -0.64 21.17
N ARG A 623 3.68 -1.49 20.17
CA ARG A 623 3.13 -2.83 20.35
C ARG A 623 4.25 -3.86 20.30
N LEU A 624 4.34 -4.65 21.36
CA LEU A 624 5.34 -5.69 21.56
C LEU A 624 4.68 -7.06 21.43
N SER A 625 5.34 -7.99 20.76
CA SER A 625 4.95 -9.40 20.85
C SER A 625 5.17 -9.92 22.26
N GLU A 626 4.47 -10.99 22.66
CA GLU A 626 4.63 -11.62 23.98
C GLU A 626 6.10 -11.93 24.28
N ARG A 627 6.79 -12.50 23.28
CA ARG A 627 8.20 -12.83 23.37
C ARG A 627 9.07 -11.58 23.59
N GLN A 628 8.85 -10.52 22.82
CA GLN A 628 9.62 -9.29 22.99
C GLN A 628 9.39 -8.68 24.38
N ALA A 629 8.15 -8.68 24.84
CA ALA A 629 7.79 -8.17 26.16
C ALA A 629 8.48 -8.99 27.28
N GLN A 630 8.53 -10.32 27.15
CA GLN A 630 9.29 -11.21 28.04
C GLN A 630 10.81 -10.96 27.98
N GLN A 631 11.38 -10.73 26.79
CA GLN A 631 12.80 -10.40 26.63
C GLN A 631 13.17 -9.08 27.29
N LEU A 632 12.35 -8.04 27.10
CA LEU A 632 12.53 -6.77 27.78
C LEU A 632 12.41 -6.94 29.31
N LEU A 633 11.45 -7.75 29.76
CA LEU A 633 11.28 -8.04 31.19
C LEU A 633 12.52 -8.75 31.76
N ALA A 634 13.10 -9.72 31.06
CA ALA A 634 14.31 -10.42 31.51
C ALA A 634 15.53 -9.49 31.67
N LEU A 635 15.63 -8.43 30.86
CA LEU A 635 16.67 -7.41 30.99
C LEU A 635 16.42 -6.44 32.17
N LEU A 636 15.14 -6.20 32.49
CA LEU A 636 14.73 -5.33 33.61
C LEU A 636 14.74 -6.07 34.97
N GLN A 637 14.49 -7.37 34.96
CA GLN A 637 14.40 -8.23 36.13
C GLN A 637 15.26 -9.49 35.89
N PRO A 638 16.59 -9.35 35.92
CA PRO A 638 17.45 -10.49 35.71
C PRO A 638 17.25 -11.53 36.82
N SER A 639 17.26 -12.81 36.47
CA SER A 639 16.97 -13.91 37.40
C SER A 639 18.01 -14.08 38.53
N SER A 640 19.18 -13.45 38.38
CA SER A 640 20.22 -13.44 39.42
C SER A 640 20.08 -12.20 40.31
N PRO A 641 20.05 -12.35 41.65
CA PRO A 641 19.96 -11.23 42.58
C PRO A 641 21.17 -10.29 42.53
N THR A 642 22.29 -10.71 41.93
CA THR A 642 23.51 -9.90 41.76
C THR A 642 23.59 -9.19 40.41
N ALA A 643 22.73 -9.55 39.45
CA ALA A 643 22.75 -8.93 38.13
C ALA A 643 22.05 -7.57 38.16
N ARG A 644 22.71 -6.55 37.58
CA ARG A 644 22.13 -5.20 37.46
C ARG A 644 21.12 -5.17 36.33
N ARG A 645 20.10 -4.32 36.47
CA ARG A 645 19.13 -4.04 35.41
C ARG A 645 19.83 -3.42 34.21
N ASP A 646 19.57 -3.94 33.02
CA ASP A 646 20.15 -3.42 31.77
C ASP A 646 19.18 -2.44 31.08
N LEU A 647 19.00 -1.29 31.71
CA LEU A 647 18.16 -0.21 31.17
C LEU A 647 18.62 0.28 29.79
N PRO A 648 19.94 0.45 29.52
CA PRO A 648 20.41 0.87 28.20
C PRO A 648 19.96 -0.07 27.07
N SER A 649 20.07 -1.40 27.25
CA SER A 649 19.65 -2.37 26.23
C SER A 649 18.14 -2.37 25.99
N VAL A 650 17.34 -2.20 27.04
CA VAL A 650 15.87 -2.09 26.93
C VAL A 650 15.47 -0.84 26.15
N LEU A 651 16.10 0.30 26.46
CA LEU A 651 15.85 1.55 25.74
C LEU A 651 16.29 1.48 24.29
N ALA A 652 17.44 0.87 24.00
CA ALA A 652 17.90 0.64 22.63
C ALA A 652 16.90 -0.24 21.85
N ALA A 653 16.39 -1.31 22.48
CA ALA A 653 15.39 -2.17 21.87
C ALA A 653 14.07 -1.44 21.58
N LEU A 654 13.56 -0.63 22.52
CA LEU A 654 12.35 0.17 22.29
C LEU A 654 12.56 1.25 21.21
N ARG A 655 13.72 1.93 21.22
CA ARG A 655 14.07 2.94 20.22
C ARG A 655 14.12 2.34 18.82
N GLY A 656 14.65 1.13 18.69
CA GLY A 656 14.68 0.39 17.42
C GLY A 656 13.29 0.12 16.80
N LEU A 657 12.21 0.18 17.58
CA LEU A 657 10.84 0.00 17.08
C LEU A 657 10.26 1.25 16.42
N TYR A 658 10.67 2.45 16.84
CA TYR A 658 10.05 3.70 16.40
C TYR A 658 10.98 4.61 15.60
N GLU A 659 12.30 4.59 15.85
CA GLU A 659 13.22 5.60 15.31
C GLU A 659 13.23 5.69 13.77
N GLY A 660 13.08 4.56 13.07
CA GLY A 660 13.07 4.56 11.61
C GLY A 660 11.75 5.01 10.96
N ARG A 661 10.61 4.89 11.65
CA ARG A 661 9.27 5.10 11.06
C ARG A 661 8.52 6.27 11.67
N LEU A 662 8.65 6.49 12.97
CA LEU A 662 7.95 7.54 13.71
C LEU A 662 8.21 8.96 13.16
N PRO A 663 9.44 9.34 12.75
CA PRO A 663 9.66 10.68 12.19
C PRO A 663 8.85 10.92 10.91
N LEU A 664 8.81 9.93 10.02
CA LEU A 664 8.09 10.01 8.75
C LEU A 664 6.57 10.09 8.98
N VAL A 665 6.04 9.26 9.88
CA VAL A 665 4.61 9.25 10.24
C VAL A 665 4.22 10.56 10.90
N LEU A 666 5.00 11.07 11.86
CA LEU A 666 4.70 12.33 12.53
C LEU A 666 4.76 13.51 11.57
N SER A 667 5.79 13.61 10.72
CA SER A 667 5.88 14.68 9.71
C SER A 667 4.65 14.68 8.79
N SER A 668 4.28 13.51 8.27
CA SER A 668 3.09 13.35 7.42
C SER A 668 1.82 13.80 8.14
N ARG A 669 1.58 13.33 9.38
CA ARG A 669 0.41 13.68 10.18
C ARG A 669 0.36 15.17 10.53
N LEU A 670 1.49 15.76 10.91
CA LEU A 670 1.54 17.18 11.27
C LEU A 670 1.23 18.08 10.07
N VAL A 671 1.71 17.73 8.88
CA VAL A 671 1.40 18.46 7.65
C VAL A 671 -0.06 18.25 7.25
N ARG A 672 -0.53 16.99 7.23
CA ARG A 672 -1.92 16.63 6.87
C ARG A 672 -2.95 17.37 7.74
N HIS A 673 -2.67 17.52 9.03
CA HIS A 673 -3.56 18.18 9.99
C HIS A 673 -3.28 19.67 10.18
N ALA A 674 -2.55 20.30 9.24
CA ALA A 674 -2.21 21.73 9.24
C ALA A 674 -1.53 22.24 10.53
N LEU A 675 -0.91 21.33 11.30
CA LEU A 675 -0.08 21.64 12.45
C LEU A 675 1.33 22.10 12.02
N ALA A 676 1.78 21.66 10.85
CA ALA A 676 2.96 22.15 10.15
C ALA A 676 2.60 22.55 8.72
N LYS A 677 3.34 23.51 8.15
CA LYS A 677 3.10 24.01 6.79
C LYS A 677 3.57 23.01 5.71
N ASP A 678 4.73 22.39 5.95
CA ASP A 678 5.38 21.44 5.05
C ASP A 678 6.27 20.48 5.87
N ALA A 679 6.83 19.48 5.20
CA ALA A 679 7.69 18.48 5.84
C ALA A 679 8.94 19.09 6.49
N ALA A 680 9.48 20.18 5.91
CA ALA A 680 10.62 20.90 6.46
C ALA A 680 10.24 21.61 7.78
N GLY A 681 9.08 22.26 7.82
CA GLY A 681 8.53 22.89 9.01
C GLY A 681 8.13 21.91 10.11
N ALA A 682 7.86 20.65 9.77
CA ALA A 682 7.59 19.59 10.73
C ALA A 682 8.87 19.01 11.38
N ALA A 683 10.05 19.17 10.78
CA ALA A 683 11.27 18.48 11.20
C ALA A 683 11.69 18.80 12.66
N ALA A 684 11.70 20.07 13.05
CA ALA A 684 12.10 20.47 14.40
C ALA A 684 11.10 20.03 15.49
N PRO A 685 9.77 20.20 15.32
CA PRO A 685 8.77 19.61 16.23
C PRO A 685 8.89 18.09 16.36
N VAL A 686 9.12 17.39 15.25
CA VAL A 686 9.28 15.92 15.26
C VAL A 686 10.51 15.50 16.06
N ASP A 687 11.65 16.17 15.88
CA ASP A 687 12.85 15.91 16.70
C ASP A 687 12.60 16.18 18.20
N ALA A 688 11.88 17.24 18.54
CA ALA A 688 11.48 17.54 19.92
C ALA A 688 10.59 16.44 20.52
N LEU A 689 9.59 15.97 19.76
CA LEU A 689 8.70 14.86 20.16
C LEU A 689 9.50 13.56 20.40
N LEU A 690 10.44 13.23 19.51
CA LEU A 690 11.28 12.04 19.64
C LEU A 690 12.17 12.09 20.88
N LYS A 691 12.79 13.24 21.16
CA LYS A 691 13.60 13.46 22.37
C LYS A 691 12.75 13.33 23.63
N ALA A 692 11.56 13.93 23.65
CA ALA A 692 10.63 13.85 24.77
C ALA A 692 10.14 12.41 25.00
N LEU A 693 9.85 11.65 23.93
CA LEU A 693 9.49 10.23 24.01
C LEU A 693 10.62 9.38 24.58
N ALA A 694 11.85 9.56 24.10
CA ALA A 694 12.99 8.81 24.61
C ALA A 694 13.23 9.08 26.11
N ALA A 695 13.11 10.34 26.53
CA ALA A 695 13.26 10.73 27.93
C ALA A 695 12.15 10.16 28.83
N SER A 696 10.89 10.18 28.37
CA SER A 696 9.76 9.65 29.14
C SER A 696 9.80 8.14 29.27
N LEU A 697 10.18 7.41 28.21
CA LEU A 697 10.38 5.96 28.26
C LEU A 697 11.51 5.59 29.25
N SER A 698 12.61 6.33 29.24
CA SER A 698 13.70 6.14 30.23
C SER A 698 13.21 6.37 31.66
N LYS A 699 12.47 7.44 31.89
CA LYS A 699 11.88 7.74 33.21
C LYS A 699 10.90 6.64 33.63
N PHE A 700 10.00 6.23 32.75
CA PHE A 700 9.03 5.17 32.98
C PHE A 700 9.70 3.86 33.37
N LEU A 701 10.72 3.41 32.61
CA LEU A 701 11.43 2.16 32.92
C LEU A 701 12.19 2.22 34.23
N SER A 702 12.71 3.39 34.63
CA SER A 702 13.39 3.54 35.92
C SER A 702 12.43 3.52 37.12
N GLN A 703 11.22 4.08 36.97
CA GLN A 703 10.29 4.33 38.07
C GLN A 703 9.13 3.31 38.16
N ARG A 704 8.66 2.81 37.02
CA ARG A 704 7.42 2.03 36.87
C ARG A 704 7.63 0.69 36.14
N ALA A 705 8.85 0.14 36.13
CA ALA A 705 9.12 -1.18 35.52
C ALA A 705 8.20 -2.32 36.02
N ALA A 706 7.70 -2.22 37.26
CA ALA A 706 6.75 -3.19 37.81
C ALA A 706 5.41 -3.22 37.03
N GLN A 707 4.96 -2.10 36.45
CA GLN A 707 3.75 -2.06 35.62
C GLN A 707 3.94 -2.84 34.32
N LEU A 708 5.12 -2.72 33.70
CA LEU A 708 5.46 -3.54 32.52
C LEU A 708 5.52 -5.03 32.89
N ALA A 709 6.10 -5.37 34.04
CA ALA A 709 6.14 -6.76 34.52
C ALA A 709 4.73 -7.34 34.74
N ALA A 710 3.82 -6.56 35.33
CA ALA A 710 2.43 -6.97 35.52
C ALA A 710 1.71 -7.19 34.20
N ALA A 711 1.86 -6.28 33.23
CA ALA A 711 1.26 -6.42 31.90
C ALA A 711 1.80 -7.63 31.13
N VAL A 712 3.10 -7.97 31.29
CA VAL A 712 3.71 -9.16 30.68
C VAL A 712 3.21 -10.47 31.32
N ALA A 713 2.87 -10.44 32.61
CA ALA A 713 2.40 -11.62 33.33
C ALA A 713 0.95 -11.99 33.00
N GLU A 714 0.17 -11.04 32.47
CA GLU A 714 -1.22 -11.28 32.06
C GLU A 714 -1.25 -12.07 30.74
N PRO A 715 -2.00 -13.20 30.66
CA PRO A 715 -2.08 -14.04 29.47
C PRO A 715 -2.82 -13.29 28.35
N SER A 716 -2.04 -12.51 27.62
CA SER A 716 -2.49 -11.66 26.53
C SER A 716 -1.50 -11.80 25.40
N HIS A 717 -1.97 -11.67 24.15
CA HIS A 717 -1.10 -11.76 22.97
C HIS A 717 -0.20 -10.51 22.87
N GLY A 718 0.77 -10.33 23.77
CA GLY A 718 1.72 -9.21 23.77
C GLY A 718 1.38 -8.06 24.71
N VAL A 719 2.05 -6.91 24.53
CA VAL A 719 1.95 -5.74 25.41
C VAL A 719 1.94 -4.46 24.59
N THR A 720 1.17 -3.46 25.00
CA THR A 720 1.17 -2.12 24.39
C THR A 720 1.69 -1.08 25.37
N ILE A 721 2.73 -0.34 24.97
CA ILE A 721 3.24 0.83 25.68
C ILE A 721 2.68 2.07 24.99
N THR A 722 1.94 2.90 25.71
CA THR A 722 1.33 4.12 25.16
C THR A 722 1.99 5.35 25.76
N ALA A 723 2.55 6.21 24.92
CA ALA A 723 3.03 7.53 25.29
C ALA A 723 2.02 8.58 24.82
N THR A 724 1.44 9.33 25.76
CA THR A 724 0.44 10.37 25.50
C THR A 724 1.03 11.74 25.69
N PHE A 725 1.11 12.51 24.61
CA PHE A 725 1.40 13.93 24.64
C PHE A 725 0.09 14.73 24.77
N HIS A 726 0.12 15.75 25.62
CA HIS A 726 -0.98 16.67 25.84
C HIS A 726 -0.64 18.07 25.29
N ASP A 727 -1.67 18.89 25.08
CA ASP A 727 -1.55 20.27 24.59
C ASP A 727 -0.84 20.43 23.24
N ILE A 728 -0.92 19.42 22.37
CA ILE A 728 -0.37 19.48 21.01
C ILE A 728 -1.18 20.47 20.18
N THR A 729 -0.57 21.62 19.88
CA THR A 729 -1.14 22.72 19.10
C THR A 729 -0.04 23.35 18.25
N ARG A 730 -0.42 24.06 17.17
CA ARG A 730 0.52 24.73 16.26
C ARG A 730 1.56 25.58 16.99
N ASP A 731 1.12 26.32 18.01
CA ASP A 731 1.98 27.25 18.76
C ASP A 731 2.88 26.56 19.79
N ARG A 732 2.51 25.35 20.24
CA ARG A 732 3.22 24.61 21.30
C ARG A 732 4.07 23.44 20.80
N LEU A 733 4.05 23.17 19.49
CA LEU A 733 4.87 22.13 18.86
C LEU A 733 6.38 22.33 19.06
N GLY A 734 6.83 23.57 19.30
CA GLY A 734 8.24 23.87 19.62
C GLY A 734 8.63 23.67 21.09
N SER A 735 7.66 23.48 21.99
CA SER A 735 7.88 23.38 23.45
C SER A 735 7.09 22.20 24.03
N VAL A 736 7.34 21.00 23.49
CA VAL A 736 6.60 19.79 23.83
C VAL A 736 6.92 19.35 25.27
N GLN A 737 5.87 19.12 26.07
CA GLN A 737 6.01 18.52 27.39
C GLN A 737 6.32 17.03 27.31
N ALA A 738 6.91 16.47 28.37
CA ALA A 738 7.14 15.03 28.46
C ALA A 738 5.79 14.27 28.47
N PRO A 739 5.61 13.25 27.62
CA PRO A 739 4.37 12.50 27.57
C PRO A 739 4.19 11.63 28.81
N ASP A 740 2.94 11.38 29.19
CA ASP A 740 2.63 10.33 30.18
C ASP A 740 2.73 8.96 29.51
N VAL A 741 3.28 7.99 30.23
CA VAL A 741 3.53 6.63 29.71
C VAL A 741 2.74 5.63 30.53
N SER A 742 1.87 4.89 29.84
CA SER A 742 1.11 3.76 30.39
C SER A 742 1.44 2.46 29.64
N VAL A 743 1.18 1.33 30.30
CA VAL A 743 1.38 -0.01 29.73
C VAL A 743 0.16 -0.85 29.98
N HIS A 744 -0.27 -1.58 28.96
CA HIS A 744 -1.43 -2.46 28.99
C HIS A 744 -1.10 -3.83 28.38
N ALA A 745 -1.73 -4.87 28.93
CA ALA A 745 -1.67 -6.23 28.39
C ALA A 745 -2.45 -6.30 27.06
N GLY A 746 -1.93 -7.05 26.09
CA GLY A 746 -2.49 -7.19 24.75
C GLY A 746 -2.19 -6.03 23.78
N TRP A 747 -2.54 -6.24 22.51
CA TRP A 747 -2.37 -5.23 21.44
C TRP A 747 -3.58 -4.32 21.24
N LYS A 748 -4.75 -4.75 21.74
CA LYS A 748 -5.93 -3.90 21.77
C LYS A 748 -5.80 -3.00 22.98
N SER A 749 -5.73 -1.69 22.75
CA SER A 749 -6.23 -0.80 23.79
C SER A 749 -7.70 -1.15 23.96
N SER A 750 -8.06 -1.81 25.05
CA SER A 750 -9.32 -1.42 25.70
C SER A 750 -9.26 0.10 25.76
N ALA A 751 -10.15 0.78 25.04
CA ALA A 751 -10.20 2.23 25.05
C ALA A 751 -10.15 2.69 26.51
N LEU A 752 -9.17 3.54 26.80
CA LEU A 752 -9.23 4.44 27.94
C LEU A 752 -10.10 5.62 27.54
#